data_AF-A0AA89AEY3-F1
#
_entry.id   AF-A0AA89AEY3-F1
#
_cell.length_a   1.000
_cell.length_b   1.000
_cell.length_c   1.000
_cell.angle_alpha   90.00
_cell.angle_beta   90.00
_cell.angle_gamma   90.00
#
_symmetry.space_group_name_H-M   'P 1'
#
loop_
_entity.id
_entity.type
_entity.pdbx_description
1 polymer ?
#
loop_
_entity_poly.entity_id
_entity_poly.type
_entity_poly.pdbx_seq_one_letter_code
_entity_poly.pdbx_strand_id
1 'polypeptide(L)'
;MGRSVDVGSAAGWGRLDDAAVVKVYETLTGVKVEGKLPILEKESVLQSLPSEWPLDPIVDICRLDENNSKTLIVLDDDPTGTQTVHGIDVLTEWDVDSLAEQFIKKPKCFFILTNSRSLSSEKASALIADICQNLSTAAKSAANNDYTVEPDAVVSVLGDMDAWIICPFFLQGGRFTINDIHYVAESDRLIPAGETEFAKDASFGYKSSNLREWVEEKTRGRIPASSVASVSIQLLRKGGPDAVCKHLCSLKKGSVCIVNAASERDMSVFASGMIQAELKGKHFLCRSAASFVSACIGIIPKAPVLPKDLELNMGRCGGLIIVGSYVPKTTKQVKIVEELKLQCSHLLRTIEISVDKLAMKSIEEREEEINRVAEVADIFLKASKDTLILTSRELITGNTPSESLDINFKVSSALVEMVKRITTRPRYILAKIIRLSKKDDRVSKGGITSSDIATRALEAKRAKVVGQALPGVPLWQLGPESRHPGVPYIVFPGNVGDSKALAEVVQRWSRPVRLSSTKELLANAEKEGYAVGAFNVYNLEGVEAVVTAAEEEQSPAILQQHPKGYCLTSVTRRPCSTALDGSPYCSVPWIHPSAFKQGGVPLVACCISAAEQASVPITVHFDHGNSKEELVEVLELGFDSVMVDGSHLPLKQNTTYTRYISSLAHMKGMLVEAELGRLSGSEDDLTIEDYEARLTDVNQTAEFIDETGIDALAVCIGNVHGKYPTTGPNLRIDLLKDLYELCSNKGVYVVLHGASGLPKELVKECIVHGVRKFNVNTEVRKAYMDSLCSPKKDLVHVMTSAKEAMKAVVVEKMRLFGSAGRAC
;
A
#
# COMPACT_ATOMS: atom_id res chain seq x y z
N MET A 1 -33.67 -11.60 -67.02
CA MET A 1 -32.45 -12.34 -66.62
C MET A 1 -31.44 -11.31 -66.13
N GLY A 2 -30.89 -11.51 -64.94
CA GLY A 2 -30.00 -10.58 -64.25
C GLY A 2 -30.46 -10.29 -62.81
N ARG A 3 -30.10 -11.16 -61.87
CA ARG A 3 -30.10 -10.86 -60.42
C ARG A 3 -28.67 -11.03 -59.94
N SER A 4 -28.02 -9.91 -59.63
CA SER A 4 -26.76 -9.83 -58.90
C SER A 4 -27.01 -10.09 -57.43
N VAL A 5 -26.06 -10.82 -56.82
CA VAL A 5 -26.04 -11.32 -55.45
C VAL A 5 -25.83 -10.15 -54.47
N ASP A 6 -26.75 -10.00 -53.53
CA ASP A 6 -26.69 -8.98 -52.48
C ASP A 6 -25.69 -9.37 -51.37
N VAL A 7 -24.98 -8.34 -50.91
CA VAL A 7 -23.83 -8.35 -50.01
C VAL A 7 -24.29 -8.53 -48.55
N GLY A 8 -23.68 -9.50 -47.86
CA GLY A 8 -24.01 -9.91 -46.49
C GLY A 8 -23.72 -8.85 -45.43
N SER A 9 -24.78 -8.16 -45.04
CA SER A 9 -24.95 -7.16 -44.00
C SER A 9 -24.20 -7.37 -42.68
N ALA A 10 -23.32 -6.40 -42.40
CA ALA A 10 -22.87 -5.98 -41.08
C ALA A 10 -24.02 -5.27 -40.34
N ALA A 11 -24.68 -5.95 -39.40
CA ALA A 11 -25.63 -5.30 -38.48
C ALA A 11 -25.77 -6.06 -37.15
N GLY A 12 -25.49 -5.33 -36.06
CA GLY A 12 -26.23 -5.39 -34.79
C GLY A 12 -26.11 -6.66 -33.94
N TRP A 13 -25.29 -6.59 -32.90
CA TRP A 13 -25.46 -7.40 -31.67
C TRP A 13 -26.14 -6.50 -30.63
N GLY A 14 -27.45 -6.68 -30.48
CA GLY A 14 -28.38 -5.81 -29.73
C GLY A 14 -29.44 -5.24 -30.68
N ARG A 15 -30.76 -5.28 -30.47
CA ARG A 15 -31.64 -5.75 -29.39
C ARG A 15 -33.02 -6.12 -30.00
N LEU A 16 -34.00 -6.42 -29.14
CA LEU A 16 -35.45 -6.67 -29.30
C LEU A 16 -35.87 -8.05 -28.76
N ASP A 17 -36.98 -8.01 -28.02
CA ASP A 17 -37.53 -9.00 -27.08
C ASP A 17 -37.81 -10.37 -27.70
N ASP A 18 -37.80 -11.43 -26.87
CA ASP A 18 -38.92 -12.37 -26.83
C ASP A 18 -38.75 -13.46 -25.76
N ALA A 19 -39.62 -13.39 -24.74
CA ALA A 19 -40.04 -14.53 -23.94
C ALA A 19 -40.96 -15.51 -24.74
N ALA A 20 -40.96 -15.45 -26.07
CA ALA A 20 -41.92 -16.15 -26.93
C ALA A 20 -41.30 -17.20 -27.87
N VAL A 21 -40.01 -17.11 -28.24
CA VAL A 21 -39.44 -18.01 -29.26
C VAL A 21 -39.02 -19.38 -28.71
N VAL A 22 -38.66 -19.46 -27.42
CA VAL A 22 -38.22 -20.73 -26.79
C VAL A 22 -39.38 -21.74 -26.68
N LYS A 23 -40.61 -21.27 -26.46
CA LYS A 23 -41.79 -22.15 -26.37
C LYS A 23 -42.15 -22.82 -27.69
N VAL A 24 -41.81 -22.22 -28.84
CA VAL A 24 -42.17 -22.79 -30.16
C VAL A 24 -41.21 -23.95 -30.52
N TYR A 25 -39.93 -23.87 -30.15
CA TYR A 25 -38.95 -24.92 -30.45
C TYR A 25 -39.11 -26.16 -29.55
N GLU A 26 -39.40 -25.96 -28.26
CA GLU A 26 -39.69 -27.06 -27.30
C GLU A 26 -40.97 -27.82 -27.68
N THR A 27 -41.97 -27.11 -28.20
CA THR A 27 -43.23 -27.71 -28.67
C THR A 27 -43.06 -28.51 -29.98
N LEU A 28 -42.12 -28.12 -30.85
CA LEU A 28 -41.91 -28.77 -32.15
C LEU A 28 -40.92 -29.94 -32.10
N THR A 29 -39.97 -29.95 -31.16
CA THR A 29 -38.87 -30.94 -31.16
C THR A 29 -38.96 -31.98 -30.04
N GLY A 30 -39.74 -31.73 -28.97
CA GLY A 30 -39.84 -32.65 -27.84
C GLY A 30 -38.54 -32.85 -27.04
N VAL A 31 -37.46 -32.13 -27.38
CA VAL A 31 -36.18 -32.19 -26.69
C VAL A 31 -36.21 -31.22 -25.52
N LYS A 32 -36.36 -31.76 -24.31
CA LYS A 32 -36.08 -31.04 -23.06
C LYS A 32 -34.56 -30.92 -22.90
N VAL A 33 -34.03 -29.71 -22.82
CA VAL A 33 -32.67 -29.48 -22.32
C VAL A 33 -32.73 -29.51 -20.79
N GLU A 34 -32.75 -30.72 -20.22
CA GLU A 34 -32.77 -30.91 -18.76
C GLU A 34 -31.38 -31.27 -18.23
N GLY A 35 -30.81 -30.36 -17.42
CA GLY A 35 -29.67 -30.60 -16.54
C GLY A 35 -28.93 -29.31 -16.21
N LYS A 36 -28.97 -28.86 -14.94
CA LYS A 36 -28.02 -27.82 -14.46
C LYS A 36 -26.61 -28.37 -14.59
N LEU A 37 -25.68 -27.54 -15.07
CA LEU A 37 -24.28 -27.95 -15.15
C LEU A 37 -23.76 -28.15 -13.72
N PRO A 38 -23.00 -29.22 -13.44
CA PRO A 38 -22.54 -29.47 -12.07
C PRO A 38 -21.57 -28.37 -11.63
N ILE A 39 -21.72 -27.93 -10.39
CA ILE A 39 -20.67 -27.18 -9.68
C ILE A 39 -19.56 -28.19 -9.39
N LEU A 40 -18.33 -27.86 -9.79
CA LEU A 40 -17.20 -28.77 -9.69
C LEU A 40 -16.22 -28.34 -8.60
N GLU A 41 -15.58 -29.31 -7.97
CA GLU A 41 -14.45 -29.08 -7.08
C GLU A 41 -13.22 -28.70 -7.90
N LYS A 42 -12.72 -27.48 -7.71
CA LYS A 42 -11.67 -26.84 -8.53
C LYS A 42 -10.42 -27.71 -8.60
N GLU A 43 -9.93 -28.15 -7.45
CA GLU A 43 -8.67 -28.88 -7.38
C GLU A 43 -8.74 -30.25 -8.08
N SER A 44 -9.85 -30.97 -7.90
CA SER A 44 -10.12 -32.23 -8.58
C SER A 44 -10.15 -32.08 -10.11
N VAL A 45 -10.84 -31.04 -10.60
CA VAL A 45 -10.88 -30.75 -12.04
C VAL A 45 -9.48 -30.42 -12.56
N LEU A 46 -8.75 -29.53 -11.90
CA LEU A 46 -7.42 -29.12 -12.34
C LEU A 46 -6.42 -30.29 -12.36
N GLN A 47 -6.48 -31.19 -11.37
CA GLN A 47 -5.66 -32.40 -11.31
C GLN A 47 -6.02 -33.43 -12.39
N SER A 48 -7.27 -33.44 -12.88
CA SER A 48 -7.70 -34.35 -13.96
C SER A 48 -7.22 -33.93 -15.36
N LEU A 49 -6.77 -32.69 -15.52
CA LEU A 49 -6.29 -32.17 -16.80
C LEU A 49 -4.91 -32.77 -17.13
N PRO A 50 -4.54 -32.89 -18.43
CA PRO A 50 -3.17 -33.22 -18.82
C PRO A 50 -2.16 -32.28 -18.15
N SER A 51 -0.93 -32.73 -17.89
CA SER A 51 0.15 -31.86 -17.39
C SER A 51 0.36 -30.65 -18.30
N GLU A 52 0.66 -29.49 -17.73
CA GLU A 52 1.00 -28.29 -18.51
C GLU A 52 2.16 -28.52 -19.49
N TRP A 53 2.21 -27.70 -20.54
CA TRP A 53 3.31 -27.77 -21.50
C TRP A 53 4.65 -27.52 -20.78
N PRO A 54 5.66 -28.41 -20.96
CA PRO A 54 6.82 -28.46 -20.07
C PRO A 54 7.71 -27.21 -20.14
N LEU A 55 7.74 -26.52 -21.28
CA LEU A 55 8.54 -25.31 -21.50
C LEU A 55 7.66 -24.07 -21.43
N ASP A 56 8.19 -22.95 -20.94
CA ASP A 56 7.47 -21.67 -20.97
C ASP A 56 7.71 -20.96 -22.30
N PRO A 57 6.70 -20.80 -23.18
CA PRO A 57 6.88 -20.13 -24.45
C PRO A 57 7.15 -18.63 -24.31
N ILE A 58 7.01 -18.00 -23.12
CA ILE A 58 7.23 -16.55 -22.94
C ILE A 58 8.60 -16.10 -23.47
N VAL A 59 9.66 -16.87 -23.24
CA VAL A 59 11.01 -16.52 -23.74
C VAL A 59 11.06 -16.54 -25.26
N ASP A 60 10.40 -17.52 -25.88
CA ASP A 60 10.34 -17.62 -27.34
C ASP A 60 9.44 -16.54 -27.94
N ILE A 61 8.35 -16.17 -27.25
CA ILE A 61 7.48 -15.03 -27.62
C ILE A 61 8.30 -13.74 -27.63
N CYS A 62 9.09 -13.48 -26.58
CA CYS A 62 9.97 -12.31 -26.54
C CYS A 62 10.91 -12.23 -27.75
N ARG A 63 11.49 -13.37 -28.17
CA ARG A 63 12.37 -13.46 -29.35
C ARG A 63 11.61 -13.31 -30.67
N LEU A 64 10.41 -13.87 -30.77
CA LEU A 64 9.55 -13.74 -31.95
C LEU A 64 9.12 -12.28 -32.14
N ASP A 65 8.78 -11.60 -31.04
CA ASP A 65 8.44 -10.18 -31.02
C ASP A 65 9.63 -9.27 -31.38
N GLU A 66 10.86 -9.59 -30.95
CA GLU A 66 12.05 -8.82 -31.36
C GLU A 66 12.23 -8.82 -32.89
N ASN A 67 11.77 -9.88 -33.56
CA ASN A 67 11.83 -10.02 -35.02
C ASN A 67 10.55 -9.52 -35.72
N ASN A 68 9.51 -9.14 -34.97
CA ASN A 68 8.20 -8.71 -35.48
C ASN A 68 7.91 -7.26 -35.05
N SER A 69 7.93 -6.32 -35.99
CA SER A 69 7.78 -4.89 -35.68
C SER A 69 6.35 -4.43 -35.37
N LYS A 70 5.41 -5.36 -35.10
CA LYS A 70 3.99 -5.05 -34.91
C LYS A 70 3.70 -4.49 -33.54
N THR A 71 2.97 -3.39 -33.49
CA THR A 71 2.42 -2.85 -32.24
C THR A 71 1.04 -3.45 -31.98
N LEU A 72 0.85 -4.05 -30.80
CA LEU A 72 -0.45 -4.48 -30.29
C LEU A 72 -1.21 -3.30 -29.68
N ILE A 73 -2.44 -3.07 -30.12
CA ILE A 73 -3.30 -1.99 -29.63
C ILE A 73 -4.51 -2.60 -28.95
N VAL A 74 -4.64 -2.37 -27.65
CA VAL A 74 -5.74 -2.92 -26.86
C VAL A 74 -6.78 -1.84 -26.64
N LEU A 75 -8.01 -2.05 -27.11
CA LEU A 75 -9.12 -1.16 -26.77
C LEU A 75 -9.80 -1.68 -25.51
N ASP A 76 -9.51 -1.03 -24.39
CA ASP A 76 -10.00 -1.43 -23.08
C ASP A 76 -11.39 -0.84 -22.85
N ASP A 77 -12.40 -1.70 -22.65
CA ASP A 77 -13.79 -1.26 -22.44
C ASP A 77 -14.06 -0.76 -21.02
N ASP A 78 -13.14 -1.04 -20.09
CA ASP A 78 -13.16 -0.72 -18.65
C ASP A 78 -11.70 -0.82 -18.14
N PRO A 79 -11.18 0.00 -17.22
CA PRO A 79 -9.72 0.09 -16.92
C PRO A 79 -9.10 -1.17 -16.29
N THR A 80 -9.87 -2.24 -16.19
CA THR A 80 -9.48 -3.56 -15.71
C THR A 80 -8.71 -4.38 -16.75
N GLY A 81 -8.68 -4.02 -18.04
CA GLY A 81 -7.83 -4.71 -19.02
C GLY A 81 -6.33 -4.65 -18.70
N THR A 82 -5.90 -3.64 -17.94
CA THR A 82 -4.50 -3.43 -17.55
C THR A 82 -4.00 -4.33 -16.40
N GLN A 83 -4.83 -5.26 -15.90
CA GLN A 83 -4.60 -6.03 -14.67
C GLN A 83 -3.32 -6.88 -14.61
N THR A 84 -2.78 -7.31 -15.76
CA THR A 84 -1.68 -8.28 -15.84
C THR A 84 -0.39 -7.69 -16.41
N VAL A 85 -0.46 -6.51 -17.03
CA VAL A 85 0.67 -5.88 -17.74
C VAL A 85 1.47 -4.94 -16.83
N HIS A 86 2.70 -4.61 -17.24
CA HIS A 86 3.51 -3.55 -16.64
C HIS A 86 4.47 -2.95 -17.68
N GLY A 87 4.88 -1.71 -17.46
CA GLY A 87 5.71 -0.95 -18.40
C GLY A 87 4.95 -0.40 -19.62
N ILE A 88 3.62 -0.49 -19.64
CA ILE A 88 2.78 -0.18 -20.81
C ILE A 88 2.07 1.17 -20.64
N ASP A 89 2.00 1.97 -21.71
CA ASP A 89 1.23 3.21 -21.76
C ASP A 89 -0.29 2.91 -21.90
N VAL A 90 -1.10 3.68 -21.17
CA VAL A 90 -2.56 3.72 -21.26
C VAL A 90 -2.95 5.13 -21.67
N LEU A 91 -3.65 5.24 -22.80
CA LEU A 91 -4.22 6.49 -23.28
C LEU A 91 -5.70 6.54 -22.93
N THR A 92 -6.19 7.71 -22.54
CA THR A 92 -7.62 7.97 -22.30
C THR A 92 -8.19 8.94 -23.34
N GLU A 93 -7.32 9.47 -24.21
CA GLU A 93 -7.63 10.27 -25.39
C GLU A 93 -7.01 9.61 -26.62
N TRP A 94 -7.61 9.82 -27.79
CA TRP A 94 -7.24 9.14 -29.06
C TRP A 94 -7.26 10.11 -30.24
N ASP A 95 -6.81 11.35 -30.02
CA ASP A 95 -6.53 12.26 -31.12
C ASP A 95 -5.32 11.77 -31.95
N VAL A 96 -5.26 12.21 -33.19
CA VAL A 96 -4.27 11.73 -34.17
C VAL A 96 -2.84 12.02 -33.72
N ASP A 97 -2.59 13.15 -33.05
CA ASP A 97 -1.25 13.56 -32.64
C ASP A 97 -0.76 12.68 -31.47
N SER A 98 -1.59 12.48 -30.45
CA SER A 98 -1.30 11.60 -29.31
C SER A 98 -1.03 10.15 -29.74
N LEU A 99 -1.78 9.66 -30.73
CA LEU A 99 -1.59 8.31 -31.29
C LEU A 99 -0.31 8.24 -32.14
N ALA A 100 -0.03 9.26 -32.96
CA ALA A 100 1.19 9.32 -33.76
C ALA A 100 2.44 9.34 -32.87
N GLU A 101 2.41 10.08 -31.76
CA GLU A 101 3.47 10.05 -30.75
C GLU A 101 3.71 8.64 -30.18
N GLN A 102 2.66 7.84 -29.95
CA GLN A 102 2.86 6.45 -29.51
C GLN A 102 3.49 5.62 -30.62
N PHE A 103 3.04 5.72 -31.87
CA PHE A 103 3.66 4.96 -32.97
C PHE A 103 5.13 5.31 -33.19
N ILE A 104 5.53 6.58 -33.01
CA ILE A 104 6.92 7.04 -33.13
C ILE A 104 7.82 6.34 -32.09
N LYS A 105 7.31 6.07 -30.88
CA LYS A 105 8.05 5.35 -29.83
C LYS A 105 8.25 3.87 -30.14
N LYS A 106 7.54 3.32 -31.12
CA LYS A 106 7.52 1.88 -31.48
C LYS A 106 7.28 0.96 -30.28
N PRO A 107 6.20 1.17 -29.50
CA PRO A 107 5.90 0.31 -28.36
C PRO A 107 5.51 -1.08 -28.86
N LYS A 108 5.80 -2.10 -28.04
CA LYS A 108 5.24 -3.44 -28.24
C LYS A 108 3.72 -3.42 -28.11
N CYS A 109 3.22 -2.67 -27.13
CA CYS A 109 1.81 -2.55 -26.84
C CYS A 109 1.47 -1.21 -26.19
N PHE A 110 0.26 -0.72 -26.43
CA PHE A 110 -0.36 0.33 -25.61
C PHE A 110 -1.88 0.13 -25.54
N PHE A 111 -2.49 0.65 -24.49
CA PHE A 111 -3.93 0.57 -24.26
C PHE A 111 -4.61 1.88 -24.62
N ILE A 112 -5.82 1.80 -25.16
CA ILE A 112 -6.76 2.92 -25.28
C ILE A 112 -7.95 2.60 -24.38
N LEU A 113 -8.10 3.36 -23.30
CA LEU A 113 -9.22 3.25 -22.38
C LEU A 113 -10.45 3.91 -22.98
N THR A 114 -11.35 3.09 -23.53
CA THR A 114 -12.56 3.57 -24.21
C THR A 114 -13.71 3.84 -23.24
N ASN A 115 -13.73 3.16 -22.09
CA ASN A 115 -14.88 3.09 -21.18
C ASN A 115 -16.20 2.75 -21.92
N SER A 116 -16.10 2.05 -23.05
CA SER A 116 -17.22 1.78 -23.97
C SER A 116 -18.31 0.91 -23.35
N ARG A 117 -17.99 0.17 -22.27
CA ARG A 117 -18.96 -0.59 -21.48
C ARG A 117 -20.09 0.31 -20.93
N SER A 118 -19.82 1.60 -20.71
CA SER A 118 -20.80 2.62 -20.24
C SER A 118 -21.79 3.09 -21.31
N LEU A 119 -21.54 2.76 -22.57
CA LEU A 119 -22.30 3.25 -23.72
C LEU A 119 -23.36 2.24 -24.21
N SER A 120 -24.25 2.70 -25.11
CA SER A 120 -25.12 1.80 -25.88
C SER A 120 -24.31 1.10 -26.98
N SER A 121 -24.84 0.01 -27.56
CA SER A 121 -24.15 -0.74 -28.61
C SER A 121 -23.84 0.13 -29.83
N GLU A 122 -24.76 1.02 -30.20
CA GLU A 122 -24.62 1.95 -31.31
C GLU A 122 -23.54 3.00 -31.02
N LYS A 123 -23.55 3.59 -29.81
CA LYS A 123 -22.54 4.58 -29.40
C LYS A 123 -21.16 3.97 -29.24
N ALA A 124 -21.06 2.76 -28.67
CA ALA A 124 -19.82 2.01 -28.55
C ALA A 124 -19.24 1.67 -29.93
N SER A 125 -20.09 1.22 -30.87
CA SER A 125 -19.66 0.93 -32.24
C SER A 125 -19.16 2.17 -32.97
N ALA A 126 -19.87 3.30 -32.84
CA ALA A 126 -19.43 4.57 -33.41
C ALA A 126 -18.10 5.06 -32.81
N LEU A 127 -17.93 4.93 -31.49
CA LEU A 127 -16.69 5.26 -30.79
C LEU A 127 -15.51 4.41 -31.28
N ILE A 128 -15.69 3.09 -31.38
CA ILE A 128 -14.61 2.19 -31.86
C ILE A 128 -14.26 2.51 -33.32
N ALA A 129 -15.25 2.81 -34.17
CA ALA A 129 -15.00 3.22 -35.55
C ALA A 129 -14.17 4.51 -35.64
N ASP A 130 -14.49 5.51 -34.82
CA ASP A 130 -13.73 6.77 -34.69
C ASP A 130 -12.27 6.52 -34.25
N ILE A 131 -12.07 5.70 -33.20
CA ILE A 131 -10.74 5.30 -32.74
C ILE A 131 -9.95 4.61 -33.85
N CYS A 132 -10.57 3.68 -34.58
CA CYS A 132 -9.91 2.96 -35.67
C CYS A 132 -9.52 3.89 -36.83
N GLN A 133 -10.35 4.88 -37.14
CA GLN A 133 -10.06 5.88 -38.17
C GLN A 133 -8.87 6.77 -37.75
N ASN A 134 -8.83 7.21 -36.49
CA ASN A 134 -7.73 8.00 -35.97
C ASN A 134 -6.43 7.20 -35.91
N LEU A 135 -6.49 5.92 -35.50
CA LEU A 135 -5.37 4.99 -35.52
C LEU A 135 -4.81 4.82 -36.94
N SER A 136 -5.67 4.60 -37.94
CA SER A 136 -5.25 4.48 -39.34
C SER A 136 -4.56 5.75 -39.84
N THR A 137 -5.04 6.92 -39.43
CA THR A 137 -4.48 8.22 -39.80
C THR A 137 -3.13 8.46 -39.13
N ALA A 138 -3.02 8.16 -37.83
CA ALA A 138 -1.80 8.30 -37.03
C ALA A 138 -0.71 7.30 -37.46
N ALA A 139 -1.08 6.07 -37.79
CA ALA A 139 -0.19 5.05 -38.34
C ALA A 139 0.48 5.54 -39.64
N LYS A 140 -0.31 6.13 -40.56
CA LYS A 140 0.19 6.69 -41.82
C LYS A 140 1.12 7.87 -41.61
N SER A 141 0.80 8.78 -40.68
CA SER A 141 1.64 9.95 -40.39
C SER A 141 2.96 9.56 -39.71
N ALA A 142 2.96 8.51 -38.88
CA ALA A 142 4.15 7.97 -38.23
C ALA A 142 4.95 6.98 -39.09
N ALA A 143 4.55 6.74 -40.35
CA ALA A 143 5.13 5.73 -41.25
C ALA A 143 5.17 4.31 -40.64
N ASN A 144 4.19 3.97 -39.80
CA ASN A 144 4.02 2.66 -39.18
C ASN A 144 2.71 2.02 -39.64
N ASN A 145 2.77 1.14 -40.64
CA ASN A 145 1.58 0.53 -41.25
C ASN A 145 1.23 -0.85 -40.65
N ASP A 146 1.97 -1.34 -39.65
CA ASP A 146 1.85 -2.71 -39.17
C ASP A 146 1.46 -2.76 -37.68
N TYR A 147 0.15 -2.83 -37.42
CA TYR A 147 -0.44 -2.88 -36.08
C TYR A 147 -1.65 -3.82 -36.05
N THR A 148 -2.05 -4.25 -34.85
CA THR A 148 -3.24 -5.09 -34.64
C THR A 148 -4.10 -4.49 -33.54
N VAL A 149 -5.43 -4.56 -33.68
CA VAL A 149 -6.40 -3.94 -32.77
C VAL A 149 -7.34 -5.02 -32.23
N GLU A 150 -7.68 -4.97 -30.95
CA GLU A 150 -8.79 -5.75 -30.33
C GLU A 150 -9.99 -4.81 -30.11
N PRO A 151 -11.07 -4.72 -30.96
CA PRO A 151 -12.35 -5.42 -30.71
C PRO A 151 -13.41 -5.42 -31.90
N ASP A 152 -14.68 -5.70 -31.59
CA ASP A 152 -15.83 -6.01 -32.48
C ASP A 152 -16.17 -5.04 -33.65
N ALA A 153 -15.87 -3.73 -33.58
CA ALA A 153 -16.26 -2.76 -34.64
C ALA A 153 -15.17 -2.51 -35.69
N VAL A 154 -14.12 -3.33 -35.69
CA VAL A 154 -12.89 -3.16 -36.49
C VAL A 154 -13.04 -3.61 -37.94
N VAL A 155 -13.97 -4.52 -38.25
CA VAL A 155 -14.05 -5.15 -39.59
C VAL A 155 -14.35 -4.15 -40.71
N SER A 156 -15.14 -3.10 -40.43
CA SER A 156 -15.44 -2.06 -41.43
C SER A 156 -14.24 -1.16 -41.76
N VAL A 157 -13.21 -1.14 -40.91
CA VAL A 157 -12.03 -0.27 -41.05
C VAL A 157 -10.76 -1.06 -41.42
N LEU A 158 -10.56 -2.24 -40.83
CA LEU A 158 -9.37 -3.08 -41.06
C LEU A 158 -9.59 -4.25 -42.04
N GLY A 159 -10.83 -4.46 -42.52
CA GLY A 159 -11.16 -5.50 -43.48
C GLY A 159 -11.45 -6.88 -42.86
N ASP A 160 -11.68 -7.87 -43.73
CA ASP A 160 -12.03 -9.24 -43.32
C ASP A 160 -10.85 -9.98 -42.65
N MET A 161 -11.07 -10.49 -41.44
CA MET A 161 -10.10 -11.25 -40.65
C MET A 161 -10.15 -12.75 -40.94
N ASP A 162 -9.06 -13.48 -40.70
CA ASP A 162 -9.03 -14.94 -40.82
C ASP A 162 -9.90 -15.61 -39.75
N ALA A 163 -9.75 -15.19 -38.49
CA ALA A 163 -10.62 -15.67 -37.42
C ALA A 163 -10.79 -14.65 -36.28
N TRP A 164 -11.90 -14.79 -35.57
CA TRP A 164 -12.22 -14.10 -34.33
C TRP A 164 -11.91 -15.00 -33.15
N ILE A 165 -11.00 -14.58 -32.28
CA ILE A 165 -10.55 -15.35 -31.13
C ILE A 165 -11.29 -14.87 -29.87
N ILE A 166 -11.91 -15.81 -29.15
CA ILE A 166 -12.59 -15.54 -27.88
C ILE A 166 -11.84 -16.27 -26.77
N CYS A 167 -11.20 -15.50 -25.88
CA CYS A 167 -10.33 -16.03 -24.83
C CYS A 167 -10.56 -15.33 -23.49
N PRO A 168 -11.60 -15.71 -22.72
CA PRO A 168 -11.98 -15.04 -21.48
C PRO A 168 -11.22 -15.53 -20.23
N PHE A 169 -10.20 -16.39 -20.40
CA PHE A 169 -9.42 -16.91 -19.27
C PHE A 169 -8.71 -15.77 -18.52
N PHE A 170 -8.81 -15.79 -17.19
CA PHE A 170 -8.17 -14.81 -16.33
C PHE A 170 -7.98 -15.39 -14.92
N LEU A 171 -6.75 -15.81 -14.62
CA LEU A 171 -6.44 -16.57 -13.41
C LEU A 171 -6.74 -15.78 -12.13
N GLN A 172 -6.30 -14.53 -12.05
CA GLN A 172 -6.41 -13.67 -10.86
C GLN A 172 -7.88 -13.27 -10.58
N GLY A 173 -8.73 -13.30 -11.61
CA GLY A 173 -10.18 -13.15 -11.47
C GLY A 173 -10.93 -14.46 -11.32
N GLY A 174 -10.24 -15.60 -11.19
CA GLY A 174 -10.82 -16.92 -11.03
C GLY A 174 -11.61 -17.38 -12.25
N ARG A 175 -11.23 -17.00 -13.47
CA ARG A 175 -11.94 -17.32 -14.70
C ARG A 175 -11.23 -18.43 -15.46
N PHE A 176 -11.93 -19.54 -15.70
CA PHE A 176 -11.39 -20.75 -16.34
C PHE A 176 -12.25 -21.14 -17.53
N THR A 177 -11.67 -21.70 -18.59
CA THR A 177 -12.44 -22.27 -19.70
C THR A 177 -12.00 -23.70 -19.91
N ILE A 178 -12.86 -24.67 -19.61
CA ILE A 178 -12.54 -26.09 -19.60
C ILE A 178 -13.65 -26.84 -20.34
N ASN A 179 -13.29 -27.64 -21.33
CA ASN A 179 -14.23 -28.38 -22.19
C ASN A 179 -15.31 -27.45 -22.79
N ASP A 180 -14.87 -26.30 -23.28
CA ASP A 180 -15.64 -25.20 -23.85
C ASP A 180 -16.57 -24.47 -22.87
N ILE A 181 -16.63 -24.89 -21.59
CA ILE A 181 -17.43 -24.26 -20.55
C ILE A 181 -16.59 -23.23 -19.80
N HIS A 182 -17.10 -22.02 -19.69
CA HIS A 182 -16.51 -20.97 -18.87
C HIS A 182 -17.00 -21.05 -17.42
N TYR A 183 -16.06 -21.00 -16.50
CA TYR A 183 -16.27 -21.14 -15.06
C TYR A 183 -15.74 -19.92 -14.31
N VAL A 184 -16.36 -19.70 -13.16
CA VAL A 184 -16.02 -18.68 -12.18
C VAL A 184 -15.70 -19.38 -10.88
N ALA A 185 -14.48 -19.18 -10.39
CA ALA A 185 -14.05 -19.76 -9.14
C ALA A 185 -14.62 -18.96 -7.96
N GLU A 186 -15.32 -19.65 -7.08
CA GLU A 186 -15.72 -19.16 -5.77
C GLU A 186 -15.10 -20.11 -4.74
N SER A 187 -14.06 -19.65 -4.04
CA SER A 187 -13.26 -20.46 -3.12
C SER A 187 -12.64 -21.70 -3.78
N ASP A 188 -13.11 -22.89 -3.40
CA ASP A 188 -12.72 -24.22 -3.87
C ASP A 188 -13.61 -24.73 -5.01
N ARG A 189 -14.63 -23.99 -5.42
CA ARG A 189 -15.62 -24.43 -6.42
C ARG A 189 -15.51 -23.68 -7.74
N LEU A 190 -15.75 -24.39 -8.84
CA LEU A 190 -15.94 -23.84 -10.18
C LEU A 190 -17.43 -23.80 -10.50
N ILE A 191 -17.98 -22.58 -10.58
CA ILE A 191 -19.39 -22.35 -10.92
C ILE A 191 -19.50 -22.02 -12.41
N PRO A 192 -20.33 -22.72 -13.19
CA PRO A 192 -20.57 -22.37 -14.59
C PRO A 192 -21.01 -20.91 -14.72
N ALA A 193 -20.43 -20.18 -15.66
CA ALA A 193 -20.62 -18.73 -15.75
C ALA A 193 -22.10 -18.32 -15.85
N GLY A 194 -22.92 -19.08 -16.58
CA GLY A 194 -24.36 -18.90 -16.74
C GLY A 194 -25.18 -19.05 -15.45
N GLU A 195 -24.61 -19.65 -14.40
CA GLU A 195 -25.27 -19.81 -13.10
C GLU A 195 -24.91 -18.71 -12.09
N THR A 196 -23.89 -17.91 -12.40
CA THR A 196 -23.41 -16.84 -11.53
C THR A 196 -24.34 -15.63 -11.48
N GLU A 197 -24.07 -14.72 -10.54
CA GLU A 197 -24.73 -13.41 -10.51
C GLU A 197 -24.46 -12.56 -11.77
N PHE A 198 -23.31 -12.75 -12.43
CA PHE A 198 -22.94 -12.03 -13.66
C PHE A 198 -23.85 -12.40 -14.84
N ALA A 199 -24.30 -13.65 -14.92
CA ALA A 199 -25.22 -14.11 -15.95
C ALA A 199 -26.61 -13.46 -15.84
N LYS A 200 -26.97 -13.03 -14.63
CA LYS A 200 -28.24 -12.38 -14.32
C LYS A 200 -28.20 -10.85 -14.51
N ASP A 201 -27.07 -10.33 -15.01
CA ASP A 201 -26.91 -8.92 -15.31
C ASP A 201 -27.96 -8.44 -16.33
N ALA A 202 -28.59 -7.32 -16.04
CA ALA A 202 -29.65 -6.76 -16.89
C ALA A 202 -29.16 -6.31 -18.27
N SER A 203 -27.93 -5.82 -18.32
CA SER A 203 -27.32 -5.14 -19.44
C SER A 203 -26.50 -6.08 -20.32
N PHE A 204 -25.84 -7.06 -19.70
CA PHE A 204 -24.87 -7.96 -20.33
C PHE A 204 -25.11 -9.44 -20.03
N GLY A 205 -26.19 -9.78 -19.32
CA GLY A 205 -26.52 -11.13 -18.90
C GLY A 205 -26.54 -12.13 -20.04
N TYR A 206 -26.29 -13.38 -19.70
CA TYR A 206 -26.16 -14.49 -20.63
C TYR A 206 -26.67 -15.76 -19.98
N LYS A 207 -27.08 -16.75 -20.78
CA LYS A 207 -27.60 -18.02 -20.27
C LYS A 207 -26.59 -19.15 -20.40
N SER A 208 -25.93 -19.26 -21.54
CA SER A 208 -25.00 -20.37 -21.76
C SER A 208 -23.67 -20.15 -21.04
N SER A 209 -23.17 -21.23 -20.44
CA SER A 209 -21.79 -21.31 -19.93
C SER A 209 -20.84 -21.90 -20.96
N ASN A 210 -21.34 -22.65 -21.94
CA ASN A 210 -20.53 -23.13 -23.05
C ASN A 210 -20.27 -21.96 -24.01
N LEU A 211 -19.01 -21.64 -24.27
CA LEU A 211 -18.65 -20.46 -25.06
C LEU A 211 -19.11 -20.56 -26.53
N ARG A 212 -19.27 -21.77 -27.08
CA ARG A 212 -19.79 -21.97 -28.45
C ARG A 212 -21.26 -21.62 -28.53
N GLU A 213 -22.04 -22.15 -27.58
CA GLU A 213 -23.46 -21.81 -27.43
C GLU A 213 -23.65 -20.35 -27.02
N TRP A 214 -22.74 -19.78 -26.24
CA TRP A 214 -22.75 -18.36 -25.90
C TRP A 214 -22.54 -17.47 -27.14
N VAL A 215 -21.66 -17.86 -28.07
CA VAL A 215 -21.52 -17.17 -29.37
C VAL A 215 -22.84 -17.24 -30.15
N GLU A 216 -23.48 -18.40 -30.20
CA GLU A 216 -24.78 -18.56 -30.85
C GLU A 216 -25.87 -17.71 -30.19
N GLU A 217 -25.93 -17.70 -28.85
CA GLU A 217 -26.85 -16.89 -28.05
C GLU A 217 -26.67 -15.41 -28.37
N LYS A 218 -25.44 -14.92 -28.31
CA LYS A 218 -25.13 -13.51 -28.52
C LYS A 218 -25.35 -13.12 -29.98
N THR A 219 -25.05 -14.00 -30.95
CA THR A 219 -25.29 -13.72 -32.37
C THR A 219 -26.76 -13.77 -32.75
N ARG A 220 -27.62 -14.34 -31.90
CA ARG A 220 -29.00 -14.71 -32.23
C ARG A 220 -29.05 -15.74 -33.35
N GLY A 221 -28.18 -16.75 -33.30
CA GLY A 221 -28.13 -17.84 -34.28
C GLY A 221 -27.38 -17.52 -35.58
N ARG A 222 -26.88 -16.29 -35.76
CA ARG A 222 -26.11 -15.91 -36.96
C ARG A 222 -24.85 -16.75 -37.13
N ILE A 223 -24.22 -17.16 -36.02
CA ILE A 223 -23.09 -18.09 -36.00
C ILE A 223 -23.52 -19.28 -35.13
N PRO A 224 -23.86 -20.43 -35.74
CA PRO A 224 -24.26 -21.63 -35.01
C PRO A 224 -23.14 -22.15 -34.11
N ALA A 225 -23.44 -22.68 -32.92
CA ALA A 225 -22.42 -23.22 -32.00
C ALA A 225 -21.54 -24.30 -32.66
N SER A 226 -22.11 -25.08 -33.59
CA SER A 226 -21.41 -26.13 -34.34
C SER A 226 -20.36 -25.62 -35.32
N SER A 227 -20.43 -24.34 -35.74
CA SER A 227 -19.43 -23.72 -36.62
C SER A 227 -18.29 -23.04 -35.86
N VAL A 228 -18.41 -22.91 -34.52
CA VAL A 228 -17.40 -22.29 -33.67
C VAL A 228 -16.25 -23.27 -33.42
N ALA A 229 -15.07 -22.94 -33.94
CA ALA A 229 -13.85 -23.70 -33.68
C ALA A 229 -13.45 -23.61 -32.20
N SER A 230 -12.69 -24.60 -31.72
CA SER A 230 -12.21 -24.63 -30.35
C SER A 230 -10.79 -25.15 -30.26
N VAL A 231 -9.95 -24.40 -29.56
CA VAL A 231 -8.65 -24.85 -29.09
C VAL A 231 -8.84 -25.46 -27.70
N SER A 232 -8.64 -26.78 -27.61
CA SER A 232 -8.80 -27.54 -26.37
C SER A 232 -7.54 -27.51 -25.50
N ILE A 233 -7.69 -27.76 -24.19
CA ILE A 233 -6.56 -27.92 -23.27
C ILE A 233 -5.64 -29.06 -23.72
N GLN A 234 -6.18 -30.12 -24.32
CA GLN A 234 -5.39 -31.22 -24.86
C GLN A 234 -4.51 -30.77 -26.01
N LEU A 235 -5.01 -29.91 -26.91
CA LEU A 235 -4.21 -29.35 -27.99
C LEU A 235 -3.07 -28.48 -27.44
N LEU A 236 -3.38 -27.62 -26.46
CA LEU A 236 -2.40 -26.75 -25.81
C LEU A 236 -1.30 -27.56 -25.10
N ARG A 237 -1.70 -28.52 -24.24
CA ARG A 237 -0.79 -29.22 -23.34
C ARG A 237 -0.07 -30.42 -23.97
N LYS A 238 -0.62 -31.04 -25.03
CA LYS A 238 0.02 -32.17 -25.72
C LYS A 238 0.57 -31.81 -27.10
N GLY A 239 -0.05 -30.85 -27.78
CA GLY A 239 0.35 -30.42 -29.12
C GLY A 239 1.31 -29.22 -29.13
N GLY A 240 1.23 -28.35 -28.12
CA GLY A 240 2.09 -27.18 -28.01
C GLY A 240 1.84 -26.11 -29.07
N PRO A 241 2.73 -25.08 -29.16
CA PRO A 241 2.55 -23.93 -30.05
C PRO A 241 2.38 -24.30 -31.53
N ASP A 242 3.14 -25.28 -32.04
CA ASP A 242 3.11 -25.66 -33.45
C ASP A 242 1.77 -26.28 -33.85
N ALA A 243 1.15 -27.06 -32.96
CA ALA A 243 -0.16 -27.66 -33.19
C ALA A 243 -1.27 -26.59 -33.17
N VAL A 244 -1.16 -25.61 -32.28
CA VAL A 244 -2.04 -24.42 -32.26
C VAL A 244 -1.91 -23.63 -33.56
N CYS A 245 -0.68 -23.33 -33.99
CA CYS A 245 -0.41 -22.63 -35.25
C CYS A 245 -1.05 -23.37 -36.43
N LYS A 246 -0.85 -24.69 -36.54
CA LYS A 246 -1.45 -25.52 -37.58
C LYS A 246 -2.98 -25.48 -37.54
N HIS A 247 -3.58 -25.53 -36.35
CA HIS A 247 -5.02 -25.43 -36.18
C HIS A 247 -5.56 -24.08 -36.66
N LEU A 248 -4.96 -22.97 -36.22
CA LEU A 248 -5.34 -21.62 -36.61
C LEU A 248 -5.18 -21.38 -38.12
N CYS A 249 -4.08 -21.85 -38.73
CA CYS A 249 -3.86 -21.75 -40.17
C CYS A 249 -4.91 -22.52 -41.00
N SER A 250 -5.54 -23.55 -40.42
CA SER A 250 -6.57 -24.37 -41.09
C SER A 250 -7.97 -23.77 -41.06
N LEU A 251 -8.20 -22.73 -40.26
CA LEU A 251 -9.50 -22.07 -40.14
C LEU A 251 -9.87 -21.37 -41.45
N LYS A 252 -11.17 -21.43 -41.78
CA LYS A 252 -11.73 -20.68 -42.91
C LYS A 252 -11.79 -19.20 -42.53
N LYS A 253 -11.58 -18.31 -43.50
CA LYS A 253 -11.68 -16.86 -43.28
C LYS A 253 -13.05 -16.49 -42.67
N GLY A 254 -13.05 -15.64 -41.65
CA GLY A 254 -14.25 -15.25 -40.90
C GLY A 254 -14.73 -16.26 -39.84
N SER A 255 -13.95 -17.30 -39.53
CA SER A 255 -14.32 -18.27 -38.47
C SER A 255 -14.30 -17.62 -37.09
N VAL A 256 -15.09 -18.16 -36.15
CA VAL A 256 -14.94 -17.85 -34.72
C VAL A 256 -14.26 -19.02 -34.04
N CYS A 257 -13.27 -18.75 -33.19
CA CYS A 257 -12.53 -19.74 -32.44
C CYS A 257 -12.52 -19.37 -30.96
N ILE A 258 -12.99 -20.26 -30.09
CA ILE A 258 -12.85 -20.13 -28.64
C ILE A 258 -11.56 -20.79 -28.16
N VAL A 259 -11.05 -20.34 -27.02
CA VAL A 259 -9.83 -20.88 -26.41
C VAL A 259 -10.14 -21.39 -25.01
N ASN A 260 -9.83 -22.65 -24.77
CA ASN A 260 -9.84 -23.24 -23.44
C ASN A 260 -8.52 -22.95 -22.73
N ALA A 261 -8.57 -22.67 -21.43
CA ALA A 261 -7.39 -22.56 -20.60
C ALA A 261 -7.73 -22.72 -19.11
N ALA A 262 -6.77 -23.29 -18.40
CA ALA A 262 -6.84 -23.45 -16.95
C ALA A 262 -5.59 -22.93 -16.21
N SER A 263 -4.61 -22.40 -16.95
CA SER A 263 -3.35 -21.89 -16.42
C SER A 263 -2.79 -20.77 -17.32
N GLU A 264 -1.89 -19.95 -16.78
CA GLU A 264 -1.15 -18.95 -17.58
C GLU A 264 -0.22 -19.63 -18.62
N ARG A 265 0.21 -20.87 -18.35
CA ARG A 265 1.00 -21.66 -19.30
C ARG A 265 0.20 -22.03 -20.55
N ASP A 266 -1.07 -22.38 -20.38
CA ASP A 266 -2.00 -22.63 -21.50
C ASP A 266 -2.14 -21.38 -22.40
N MET A 267 -2.20 -20.19 -21.78
CA MET A 267 -2.25 -18.91 -22.52
C MET A 267 -0.97 -18.61 -23.27
N SER A 268 0.18 -18.86 -22.65
CA SER A 268 1.49 -18.66 -23.28
C SER A 268 1.68 -19.59 -24.49
N VAL A 269 1.23 -20.84 -24.41
CA VAL A 269 1.22 -21.76 -25.56
C VAL A 269 0.31 -21.27 -26.68
N PHE A 270 -0.91 -20.82 -26.33
CA PHE A 270 -1.84 -20.31 -27.32
C PHE A 270 -1.31 -19.06 -28.02
N ALA A 271 -0.79 -18.08 -27.26
CA ALA A 271 -0.20 -16.85 -27.77
C ALA A 271 0.97 -17.14 -28.72
N SER A 272 1.89 -18.04 -28.32
CA SER A 272 3.01 -18.45 -29.18
C SER A 272 2.53 -19.05 -30.50
N GLY A 273 1.55 -19.97 -30.46
CA GLY A 273 0.99 -20.58 -31.66
C GLY A 273 0.23 -19.58 -32.56
N MET A 274 -0.42 -18.58 -31.97
CA MET A 274 -1.08 -17.49 -32.69
C MET A 274 -0.06 -16.60 -33.39
N ILE A 275 0.99 -16.15 -32.69
CA ILE A 275 2.07 -15.33 -33.27
C ILE A 275 2.74 -16.08 -34.43
N GLN A 276 3.00 -17.39 -34.29
CA GLN A 276 3.51 -18.20 -35.39
C GLN A 276 2.55 -18.26 -36.61
N ALA A 277 1.24 -18.27 -36.39
CA ALA A 277 0.26 -18.21 -37.47
C ALA A 277 0.21 -16.82 -38.12
N GLU A 278 0.36 -15.75 -37.35
CA GLU A 278 0.47 -14.37 -37.87
C GLU A 278 1.73 -14.16 -38.71
N LEU A 279 2.86 -14.74 -38.30
CA LEU A 279 4.10 -14.76 -39.11
C LEU A 279 3.93 -15.52 -40.44
N LYS A 280 2.92 -16.40 -40.54
CA LYS A 280 2.51 -17.07 -41.79
C LYS A 280 1.45 -16.28 -42.58
N GLY A 281 1.19 -15.03 -42.20
CA GLY A 281 0.28 -14.12 -42.90
C GLY A 281 -1.19 -14.25 -42.48
N LYS A 282 -1.50 -14.87 -41.34
CA LYS A 282 -2.86 -14.87 -40.78
C LYS A 282 -3.15 -13.59 -39.99
N HIS A 283 -4.40 -13.16 -39.99
CA HIS A 283 -4.85 -11.99 -39.26
C HIS A 283 -6.01 -12.33 -38.34
N PHE A 284 -5.86 -12.04 -37.04
CA PHE A 284 -6.83 -12.36 -36.01
C PHE A 284 -7.39 -11.11 -35.35
N LEU A 285 -8.66 -11.18 -34.96
CA LEU A 285 -9.28 -10.20 -34.07
C LEU A 285 -9.58 -10.88 -32.74
N CYS A 286 -9.07 -10.32 -31.66
CA CYS A 286 -9.15 -10.96 -30.35
C CYS A 286 -10.15 -10.23 -29.45
N ARG A 287 -10.96 -11.02 -28.74
CA ARG A 287 -11.79 -10.59 -27.62
C ARG A 287 -11.36 -11.40 -26.41
N SER A 288 -10.59 -10.77 -25.55
CA SER A 288 -9.82 -11.46 -24.51
C SER A 288 -10.00 -10.84 -23.13
N ALA A 289 -9.47 -11.53 -22.12
CA ALA A 289 -9.21 -10.94 -20.81
C ALA A 289 -7.70 -10.64 -20.65
N ALA A 290 -7.34 -9.93 -19.59
CA ALA A 290 -6.00 -9.39 -19.39
C ALA A 290 -4.86 -10.42 -19.49
N SER A 291 -5.06 -11.68 -19.06
CA SER A 291 -4.02 -12.72 -19.14
C SER A 291 -3.51 -12.93 -20.56
N PHE A 292 -4.39 -12.87 -21.56
CA PHE A 292 -4.01 -13.12 -22.95
C PHE A 292 -3.13 -12.00 -23.51
N VAL A 293 -3.46 -10.73 -23.22
CA VAL A 293 -2.64 -9.58 -23.64
C VAL A 293 -1.21 -9.75 -23.14
N SER A 294 -1.03 -10.03 -21.85
CA SER A 294 0.31 -10.24 -21.26
C SER A 294 1.08 -11.38 -21.90
N ALA A 295 0.39 -12.49 -22.24
CA ALA A 295 1.00 -13.61 -22.94
C ALA A 295 1.47 -13.21 -24.35
N CYS A 296 0.65 -12.47 -25.12
CA CYS A 296 0.99 -12.03 -26.46
C CYS A 296 2.25 -11.15 -26.53
N ILE A 297 2.47 -10.29 -25.53
CA ILE A 297 3.60 -9.35 -25.52
C ILE A 297 4.80 -9.84 -24.70
N GLY A 298 4.76 -11.10 -24.22
CA GLY A 298 5.83 -11.72 -23.45
C GLY A 298 6.11 -11.04 -22.11
N ILE A 299 5.08 -10.52 -21.42
CA ILE A 299 5.25 -9.90 -20.11
C ILE A 299 5.67 -10.96 -19.08
N ILE A 300 6.82 -10.74 -18.47
CA ILE A 300 7.27 -11.52 -17.31
C ILE A 300 6.55 -10.97 -16.07
N PRO A 301 5.80 -11.80 -15.32
CA PRO A 301 5.15 -11.38 -14.07
C PRO A 301 6.16 -10.84 -13.07
N LYS A 302 5.77 -9.79 -12.33
CA LYS A 302 6.56 -9.26 -11.21
C LYS A 302 5.76 -9.24 -9.92
N ALA A 303 6.49 -9.23 -8.80
CA ALA A 303 5.86 -9.10 -7.48
C ALA A 303 5.04 -7.79 -7.39
N PRO A 304 3.99 -7.75 -6.55
CA PRO A 304 3.25 -6.53 -6.30
C PRO A 304 4.18 -5.38 -5.88
N VAL A 305 3.98 -4.22 -6.47
CA VAL A 305 4.76 -3.01 -6.25
C VAL A 305 4.42 -2.44 -4.88
N LEU A 306 5.44 -2.12 -4.09
CA LEU A 306 5.33 -1.48 -2.79
C LEU A 306 5.60 0.04 -2.92
N PRO A 307 5.09 0.87 -1.99
CA PRO A 307 5.34 2.31 -1.98
C PRO A 307 6.82 2.71 -2.09
N LYS A 308 7.71 1.93 -1.45
CA LYS A 308 9.17 2.14 -1.47
C LYS A 308 9.79 1.95 -2.86
N ASP A 309 9.19 1.12 -3.72
CA ASP A 309 9.71 0.81 -5.05
C ASP A 309 9.46 1.95 -6.06
N LEU A 310 8.59 2.90 -5.70
CA LEU A 310 8.23 4.06 -6.51
C LEU A 310 8.94 5.34 -6.08
N GLU A 311 9.90 5.25 -5.14
CA GLU A 311 10.58 6.40 -4.54
C GLU A 311 9.59 7.49 -4.11
N LEU A 312 8.42 7.08 -3.61
CA LEU A 312 7.41 8.04 -3.19
C LEU A 312 8.03 8.89 -2.11
N ASN A 313 8.27 10.17 -2.45
CA ASN A 313 8.56 11.18 -1.45
C ASN A 313 7.51 10.99 -0.37
N MET A 314 7.95 10.61 0.82
CA MET A 314 7.11 10.52 2.02
C MET A 314 6.74 11.95 2.44
N GLY A 315 6.33 12.80 1.50
CA GLY A 315 5.84 14.13 1.71
C GLY A 315 4.59 14.10 2.60
N ARG A 316 4.32 15.27 3.19
CA ARG A 316 3.40 15.51 4.31
C ARG A 316 1.91 15.29 4.00
N CYS A 317 1.54 14.54 2.95
CA CYS A 317 0.15 14.33 2.55
C CYS A 317 -0.30 12.87 2.68
N GLY A 318 -1.55 12.65 3.08
CA GLY A 318 -2.17 11.33 3.13
C GLY A 318 -2.45 10.72 1.76
N GLY A 319 -2.78 9.43 1.73
CA GLY A 319 -3.39 8.76 0.59
C GLY A 319 -4.90 9.00 0.49
N LEU A 320 -5.45 8.96 -0.70
CA LEU A 320 -6.89 9.11 -0.95
C LEU A 320 -7.49 7.77 -1.40
N ILE A 321 -8.48 7.28 -0.68
CA ILE A 321 -9.15 6.00 -0.97
C ILE A 321 -10.62 6.30 -1.25
N ILE A 322 -11.11 5.92 -2.43
CA ILE A 322 -12.48 6.21 -2.88
C ILE A 322 -13.21 4.89 -3.10
N VAL A 323 -14.30 4.68 -2.35
CA VAL A 323 -15.14 3.49 -2.45
C VAL A 323 -16.59 3.88 -2.71
N GLY A 324 -16.98 3.90 -4.00
CA GLY A 324 -18.33 4.25 -4.43
C GLY A 324 -19.28 3.05 -4.62
N SER A 325 -18.78 1.82 -4.55
CA SER A 325 -19.58 0.62 -4.82
C SER A 325 -20.44 0.18 -3.63
N TYR A 326 -21.67 -0.21 -3.92
CA TYR A 326 -22.57 -0.92 -3.01
C TYR A 326 -22.84 -2.35 -3.50
N VAL A 327 -21.89 -3.26 -3.27
CA VAL A 327 -22.11 -4.71 -3.49
C VAL A 327 -21.64 -5.51 -2.27
N PRO A 328 -22.21 -6.69 -1.98
CA PRO A 328 -21.89 -7.46 -0.77
C PRO A 328 -20.39 -7.70 -0.55
N LYS A 329 -19.64 -7.98 -1.64
CA LYS A 329 -18.19 -8.17 -1.58
C LYS A 329 -17.44 -6.89 -1.16
N THR A 330 -17.75 -5.75 -1.78
CA THR A 330 -17.15 -4.45 -1.42
C THR A 330 -17.51 -4.07 0.02
N THR A 331 -18.76 -4.28 0.45
CA THR A 331 -19.18 -3.98 1.83
C THR A 331 -18.40 -4.81 2.85
N LYS A 332 -18.18 -6.11 2.60
CA LYS A 332 -17.33 -6.96 3.45
C LYS A 332 -15.88 -6.45 3.51
N GLN A 333 -15.34 -6.06 2.37
CA GLN A 333 -13.97 -5.53 2.28
C GLN A 333 -13.81 -4.21 3.04
N VAL A 334 -14.77 -3.30 2.92
CA VAL A 334 -14.76 -2.01 3.63
C VAL A 334 -14.88 -2.22 5.14
N LYS A 335 -15.73 -3.15 5.60
CA LYS A 335 -15.84 -3.46 7.03
C LYS A 335 -14.50 -3.84 7.63
N ILE A 336 -13.69 -4.64 6.93
CA ILE A 336 -12.35 -5.03 7.41
C ILE A 336 -11.39 -3.83 7.39
N VAL A 337 -11.50 -2.92 6.42
CA VAL A 337 -10.74 -1.64 6.44
C VAL A 337 -11.13 -0.78 7.65
N GLU A 338 -12.42 -0.75 8.01
CA GLU A 338 -12.89 -0.04 9.20
C GLU A 338 -12.46 -0.73 10.50
N GLU A 339 -12.38 -2.07 10.53
CA GLU A 339 -11.79 -2.81 11.66
C GLU A 339 -10.28 -2.53 11.80
N LEU A 340 -9.53 -2.40 10.69
CA LEU A 340 -8.13 -1.96 10.71
C LEU A 340 -7.97 -0.57 11.33
N LYS A 341 -8.97 0.32 11.22
CA LYS A 341 -8.95 1.63 11.86
C LYS A 341 -8.86 1.52 13.38
N LEU A 342 -9.42 0.48 14.00
CA LEU A 342 -9.27 0.29 15.45
C LEU A 342 -7.82 -0.03 15.84
N GLN A 343 -7.05 -0.62 14.92
CA GLN A 343 -5.65 -0.97 15.11
C GLN A 343 -4.68 0.14 14.65
N CYS A 344 -5.06 0.92 13.63
CA CYS A 344 -4.24 1.97 12.99
C CYS A 344 -4.84 3.39 13.18
N SER A 345 -5.56 3.61 14.28
CA SER A 345 -6.54 4.72 14.50
C SER A 345 -6.04 6.14 14.27
N HIS A 346 -4.72 6.35 14.29
CA HIS A 346 -4.10 7.65 14.09
C HIS A 346 -3.81 7.96 12.62
N LEU A 347 -3.85 7.01 11.66
CA LEU A 347 -3.46 7.26 10.26
C LEU A 347 -4.61 7.28 9.24
N LEU A 348 -5.68 6.52 9.46
CA LEU A 348 -6.82 6.42 8.53
C LEU A 348 -8.03 7.22 9.04
N ARG A 349 -8.55 8.12 8.20
CA ARG A 349 -9.79 8.88 8.44
C ARG A 349 -10.86 8.45 7.45
N THR A 350 -12.11 8.44 7.89
CA THR A 350 -13.24 7.99 7.09
C THR A 350 -14.22 9.14 6.94
N ILE A 351 -14.64 9.41 5.70
CA ILE A 351 -15.68 10.36 5.36
C ILE A 351 -16.79 9.56 4.67
N GLU A 352 -17.90 9.40 5.37
CA GLU A 352 -19.11 8.86 4.78
C GLU A 352 -19.86 9.96 4.02
N ILE A 353 -20.32 9.60 2.82
CA ILE A 353 -21.12 10.45 1.92
C ILE A 353 -22.57 10.01 2.03
N SER A 354 -23.47 10.96 2.27
CA SER A 354 -24.90 10.69 2.22
C SER A 354 -25.40 10.54 0.78
N VAL A 355 -25.74 9.32 0.36
CA VAL A 355 -26.33 9.08 -0.97
C VAL A 355 -27.69 9.78 -1.12
N ASP A 356 -28.45 9.92 -0.03
CA ASP A 356 -29.73 10.63 -0.01
C ASP A 356 -29.55 12.10 -0.41
N LYS A 357 -28.60 12.81 0.22
CA LYS A 357 -28.26 14.20 -0.11
C LYS A 357 -27.81 14.37 -1.56
N LEU A 358 -27.06 13.40 -2.10
CA LEU A 358 -26.55 13.50 -3.46
C LEU A 358 -27.60 13.25 -4.56
N ALA A 359 -28.58 12.38 -4.29
CA ALA A 359 -29.45 11.82 -5.31
C ALA A 359 -30.91 12.31 -5.23
N MET A 360 -31.41 12.58 -4.03
CA MET A 360 -32.84 12.77 -3.74
C MET A 360 -33.20 14.18 -3.25
N LYS A 361 -32.20 14.95 -2.83
CA LYS A 361 -32.35 16.27 -2.22
C LYS A 361 -32.13 17.42 -3.20
N SER A 362 -32.27 18.66 -2.72
CA SER A 362 -32.13 19.84 -3.58
C SER A 362 -30.70 19.99 -4.14
N ILE A 363 -30.53 20.79 -5.19
CA ILE A 363 -29.21 21.05 -5.79
C ILE A 363 -28.28 21.70 -4.75
N GLU A 364 -28.82 22.53 -3.86
CA GLU A 364 -28.09 23.19 -2.78
C GLU A 364 -27.55 22.18 -1.76
N GLU A 365 -28.38 21.22 -1.30
CA GLU A 365 -27.94 20.17 -0.35
C GLU A 365 -26.90 19.23 -0.98
N ARG A 366 -27.04 18.94 -2.28
CA ARG A 366 -26.04 18.19 -3.05
C ARG A 366 -24.70 18.92 -3.08
N GLU A 367 -24.71 20.22 -3.41
CA GLU A 367 -23.52 21.05 -3.46
C GLU A 367 -22.85 21.20 -2.09
N GLU A 368 -23.65 21.36 -1.03
CA GLU A 368 -23.16 21.40 0.35
C GLU A 368 -22.44 20.10 0.73
N GLU A 369 -23.01 18.94 0.40
CA GLU A 369 -22.39 17.64 0.68
C GLU A 369 -21.08 17.43 -0.11
N ILE A 370 -21.04 17.87 -1.38
CA ILE A 370 -19.82 17.82 -2.20
C ILE A 370 -18.73 18.71 -1.58
N ASN A 371 -19.06 19.94 -1.19
CA ASN A 371 -18.11 20.87 -0.56
C ASN A 371 -17.60 20.34 0.77
N ARG A 372 -18.51 19.87 1.65
CA ARG A 372 -18.17 19.29 2.95
C ARG A 372 -17.16 18.16 2.81
N VAL A 373 -17.40 17.22 1.89
CA VAL A 373 -16.53 16.06 1.69
C VAL A 373 -15.15 16.49 1.16
N ALA A 374 -15.11 17.39 0.17
CA ALA A 374 -13.86 17.87 -0.40
C ALA A 374 -13.01 18.64 0.62
N GLU A 375 -13.61 19.55 1.39
CA GLU A 375 -12.92 20.34 2.42
C GLU A 375 -12.36 19.45 3.54
N VAL A 376 -13.16 18.53 4.06
CA VAL A 376 -12.72 17.60 5.12
C VAL A 376 -11.61 16.67 4.60
N ALA A 377 -11.72 16.21 3.35
CA ALA A 377 -10.66 15.43 2.72
C ALA A 377 -9.36 16.22 2.59
N ASP A 378 -9.41 17.49 2.16
CA ASP A 378 -8.23 18.36 2.09
C ASP A 378 -7.58 18.56 3.47
N ILE A 379 -8.38 18.74 4.53
CA ILE A 379 -7.87 18.86 5.90
C ILE A 379 -7.12 17.59 6.32
N PHE A 380 -7.71 16.42 6.12
CA PHE A 380 -7.09 15.15 6.51
C PHE A 380 -5.86 14.81 5.68
N LEU A 381 -5.91 15.03 4.36
CA LEU A 381 -4.77 14.83 3.48
C LEU A 381 -3.61 15.74 3.90
N LYS A 382 -3.83 17.04 4.13
CA LYS A 382 -2.79 17.99 4.62
C LYS A 382 -2.23 17.59 5.99
N ALA A 383 -3.06 17.01 6.85
CA ALA A 383 -2.66 16.47 8.15
C ALA A 383 -1.98 15.09 8.04
N SER A 384 -1.48 14.70 6.86
CA SER A 384 -0.79 13.43 6.63
C SER A 384 -1.64 12.18 6.94
N LYS A 385 -2.98 12.29 6.91
CA LYS A 385 -3.89 11.17 7.20
C LYS A 385 -4.43 10.58 5.91
N ASP A 386 -4.24 9.27 5.74
CA ASP A 386 -4.92 8.53 4.68
C ASP A 386 -6.44 8.70 4.86
N THR A 387 -7.16 8.98 3.78
CA THR A 387 -8.55 9.40 3.83
C THR A 387 -9.40 8.49 2.96
N LEU A 388 -10.28 7.73 3.60
CA LEU A 388 -11.30 6.88 2.98
C LEU A 388 -12.59 7.67 2.80
N ILE A 389 -12.94 7.94 1.55
CA ILE A 389 -14.24 8.46 1.12
C ILE A 389 -15.12 7.27 0.73
N LEU A 390 -16.27 7.11 1.40
CA LEU A 390 -17.19 6.01 1.13
C LEU A 390 -18.63 6.50 0.99
N THR A 391 -19.36 5.95 0.03
CA THR A 391 -20.82 6.15 -0.06
C THR A 391 -21.54 5.43 1.07
N SER A 392 -22.63 6.01 1.58
CA SER A 392 -23.44 5.41 2.62
C SER A 392 -23.86 3.98 2.27
N ARG A 393 -23.97 3.14 3.30
CA ARG A 393 -24.23 1.69 3.15
C ARG A 393 -25.71 1.32 3.19
N GLU A 394 -26.59 2.30 3.04
CA GLU A 394 -28.01 2.07 2.81
C GLU A 394 -28.27 1.96 1.30
N LEU A 395 -28.96 0.89 0.89
CA LEU A 395 -29.34 0.71 -0.50
C LEU A 395 -30.48 1.66 -0.84
N ILE A 396 -30.17 2.77 -1.50
CA ILE A 396 -31.17 3.68 -2.03
C ILE A 396 -31.49 3.26 -3.47
N THR A 397 -32.73 2.83 -3.71
CA THR A 397 -33.20 2.45 -5.04
C THR A 397 -34.45 3.21 -5.39
N GLY A 398 -34.53 3.71 -6.62
CA GLY A 398 -35.75 4.31 -7.15
C GLY A 398 -36.87 3.27 -7.29
N ASN A 399 -38.11 3.77 -7.42
CA ASN A 399 -39.28 2.94 -7.66
C ASN A 399 -39.24 2.30 -9.06
N THR A 400 -38.53 2.95 -9.98
CA THR A 400 -38.27 2.45 -11.33
C THR A 400 -36.77 2.20 -11.57
N PRO A 401 -36.42 1.35 -12.55
CA PRO A 401 -35.03 1.17 -12.97
C PRO A 401 -34.40 2.44 -13.54
N SER A 402 -35.19 3.29 -14.21
CA SER A 402 -34.75 4.59 -14.73
C SER A 402 -34.39 5.55 -13.60
N GLU A 403 -35.19 5.61 -12.53
CA GLU A 403 -34.86 6.38 -11.32
C GLU A 403 -33.61 5.83 -10.63
N SER A 404 -33.46 4.50 -10.56
CA SER A 404 -32.25 3.87 -10.00
C SER A 404 -30.98 4.21 -10.80
N LEU A 405 -31.08 4.31 -12.12
CA LEU A 405 -29.99 4.77 -13.00
C LEU A 405 -29.67 6.25 -12.79
N ASP A 406 -30.68 7.11 -12.65
CA ASP A 406 -30.51 8.53 -12.37
C ASP A 406 -29.81 8.77 -11.02
N ILE A 407 -30.20 8.02 -9.99
CA ILE A 407 -29.52 8.03 -8.67
C ILE A 407 -28.04 7.66 -8.84
N ASN A 408 -27.74 6.56 -9.54
CA ASN A 408 -26.35 6.13 -9.77
C ASN A 408 -25.55 7.19 -10.52
N PHE A 409 -26.14 7.83 -11.53
CA PHE A 409 -25.51 8.92 -12.28
C PHE A 409 -25.26 10.16 -11.41
N LYS A 410 -26.22 10.56 -10.57
CA LYS A 410 -26.06 11.68 -9.63
C LYS A 410 -24.98 11.42 -8.60
N VAL A 411 -24.97 10.24 -7.99
CA VAL A 411 -23.87 9.84 -7.09
C VAL A 411 -22.54 9.83 -7.86
N SER A 412 -22.59 9.43 -9.13
CA SER A 412 -21.42 9.37 -9.99
C SER A 412 -20.76 10.70 -10.26
N SER A 413 -21.53 11.66 -10.72
CA SER A 413 -21.03 13.00 -10.98
C SER A 413 -20.54 13.66 -9.69
N ALA A 414 -21.22 13.41 -8.56
CA ALA A 414 -20.83 13.98 -7.27
C ALA A 414 -19.46 13.49 -6.82
N LEU A 415 -19.17 12.18 -6.93
CA LEU A 415 -17.86 11.64 -6.58
C LEU A 415 -16.72 12.20 -7.45
N VAL A 416 -16.98 12.40 -8.75
CA VAL A 416 -16.03 13.07 -9.65
C VAL A 416 -15.82 14.53 -9.23
N GLU A 417 -16.89 15.26 -8.93
CA GLU A 417 -16.84 16.67 -8.48
C GLU A 417 -16.09 16.82 -7.16
N MET A 418 -16.33 15.93 -6.18
CA MET A 418 -15.62 15.91 -4.90
C MET A 418 -14.10 15.77 -5.12
N VAL A 419 -13.68 14.75 -5.88
CA VAL A 419 -12.25 14.51 -6.15
C VAL A 419 -11.64 15.65 -6.96
N LYS A 420 -12.40 16.26 -7.86
CA LYS A 420 -11.98 17.45 -8.62
C LYS A 420 -11.76 18.67 -7.72
N ARG A 421 -12.55 18.83 -6.64
CA ARG A 421 -12.43 19.94 -5.67
C ARG A 421 -11.33 19.73 -4.64
N ILE A 422 -10.90 18.50 -4.37
CA ILE A 422 -9.72 18.23 -3.52
C ILE A 422 -8.50 18.86 -4.18
N THR A 423 -7.86 19.81 -3.48
CA THR A 423 -6.69 20.56 -3.98
C THR A 423 -5.37 19.95 -3.52
N THR A 424 -5.39 19.25 -2.40
CA THR A 424 -4.22 18.61 -1.81
C THR A 424 -3.78 17.43 -2.66
N ARG A 425 -2.53 17.44 -3.11
CA ARG A 425 -1.93 16.33 -3.85
C ARG A 425 -1.82 15.09 -2.95
N PRO A 426 -2.57 14.00 -3.21
CA PRO A 426 -2.48 12.79 -2.42
C PRO A 426 -1.16 12.05 -2.68
N ARG A 427 -0.70 11.27 -1.71
CA ARG A 427 0.49 10.41 -1.86
C ARG A 427 0.24 9.24 -2.82
N TYR A 428 -0.96 8.69 -2.78
CA TYR A 428 -1.50 7.71 -3.73
C TYR A 428 -3.02 7.88 -3.78
N ILE A 429 -3.64 7.38 -4.84
CA ILE A 429 -5.08 7.36 -4.99
C ILE A 429 -5.51 5.92 -5.25
N LEU A 430 -6.46 5.40 -4.48
CA LEU A 430 -7.09 4.10 -4.70
C LEU A 430 -8.56 4.30 -5.05
N ALA A 431 -8.99 3.80 -6.21
CA ALA A 431 -10.39 3.84 -6.61
C ALA A 431 -10.97 2.43 -6.70
N LYS A 432 -11.93 2.11 -5.82
CA LYS A 432 -12.73 0.89 -5.86
C LYS A 432 -14.18 1.23 -6.13
N ILE A 433 -14.55 1.19 -7.39
CA ILE A 433 -15.87 1.63 -7.84
C ILE A 433 -16.42 0.59 -8.81
N ILE A 434 -17.61 0.11 -8.52
CA ILE A 434 -18.30 -0.93 -9.28
C ILE A 434 -19.59 -0.33 -9.77
N ARG A 435 -19.89 -0.60 -11.03
CA ARG A 435 -21.15 -0.28 -11.64
C ARG A 435 -22.28 -1.19 -11.12
N LEU A 436 -23.39 -0.58 -10.72
CA LEU A 436 -24.63 -1.29 -10.45
C LEU A 436 -25.41 -1.47 -11.76
N SER A 437 -25.56 -2.71 -12.23
CA SER A 437 -26.48 -3.04 -13.32
C SER A 437 -27.85 -3.37 -12.74
N LYS A 438 -28.92 -2.68 -13.17
CA LYS A 438 -30.31 -3.05 -12.87
C LYS A 438 -31.18 -3.09 -14.13
N LYS A 439 -32.30 -3.81 -13.97
CA LYS A 439 -33.10 -4.63 -14.90
C LYS A 439 -33.78 -4.00 -16.12
N ASP A 440 -33.61 -2.72 -16.45
CA ASP A 440 -34.46 -2.10 -17.49
C ASP A 440 -33.83 -0.90 -18.19
N ASP A 441 -34.29 -0.65 -19.41
CA ASP A 441 -33.40 -0.74 -20.56
C ASP A 441 -33.55 0.39 -21.58
N ARG A 442 -33.67 1.64 -21.15
CA ARG A 442 -33.95 2.77 -22.09
C ARG A 442 -33.14 4.05 -21.92
N VAL A 443 -32.25 4.18 -20.93
CA VAL A 443 -31.47 5.41 -20.72
C VAL A 443 -30.01 5.06 -20.41
N SER A 444 -29.07 5.94 -20.79
CA SER A 444 -27.62 5.72 -20.72
C SER A 444 -27.18 5.00 -19.46
N LYS A 445 -26.31 4.02 -19.69
CA LYS A 445 -25.87 2.96 -18.79
C LYS A 445 -24.80 3.49 -17.79
N GLY A 446 -25.11 4.58 -17.10
CA GLY A 446 -24.22 5.35 -16.24
C GLY A 446 -24.06 4.75 -14.83
N GLY A 447 -22.86 4.27 -14.53
CA GLY A 447 -22.37 4.08 -13.18
C GLY A 447 -20.88 4.42 -13.19
N ILE A 448 -20.37 5.03 -12.11
CA ILE A 448 -18.96 5.42 -12.02
C ILE A 448 -18.09 4.20 -12.28
N THR A 449 -17.07 4.37 -13.09
CA THR A 449 -15.93 3.45 -13.14
C THR A 449 -14.70 4.12 -12.52
N SER A 450 -13.73 3.35 -12.08
CA SER A 450 -12.38 3.88 -11.83
C SER A 450 -11.82 4.65 -13.04
N SER A 451 -12.36 4.45 -14.25
CA SER A 451 -12.04 5.28 -15.40
C SER A 451 -12.56 6.71 -15.24
N ASP A 452 -13.79 6.94 -14.77
CA ASP A 452 -14.31 8.30 -14.60
C ASP A 452 -13.48 9.15 -13.62
N ILE A 453 -12.98 8.53 -12.54
CA ILE A 453 -12.07 9.22 -11.62
C ILE A 453 -10.76 9.57 -12.34
N ALA A 454 -10.17 8.64 -13.09
CA ALA A 454 -8.94 8.89 -13.83
C ALA A 454 -9.11 9.98 -14.89
N THR A 455 -10.16 9.93 -15.70
CA THR A 455 -10.33 10.79 -16.88
C THR A 455 -11.03 12.11 -16.58
N ARG A 456 -12.02 12.13 -15.68
CA ARG A 456 -12.84 13.33 -15.43
C ARG A 456 -12.46 14.08 -14.17
N ALA A 457 -12.05 13.36 -13.11
CA ALA A 457 -11.67 13.98 -11.84
C ALA A 457 -10.17 14.32 -11.79
N LEU A 458 -9.33 13.43 -12.32
CA LEU A 458 -7.88 13.60 -12.36
C LEU A 458 -7.38 14.13 -13.72
N GLU A 459 -8.25 14.19 -14.72
CA GLU A 459 -7.95 14.73 -16.06
C GLU A 459 -6.72 14.05 -16.70
N ALA A 460 -6.49 12.78 -16.37
CA ALA A 460 -5.37 12.02 -16.91
C ALA A 460 -5.65 11.69 -18.37
N LYS A 461 -4.79 12.16 -19.28
CA LYS A 461 -4.84 11.86 -20.71
C LYS A 461 -4.01 10.62 -21.05
N ARG A 462 -2.96 10.41 -20.27
CA ARG A 462 -2.10 9.23 -20.32
C ARG A 462 -1.71 8.78 -18.92
N ALA A 463 -1.43 7.50 -18.80
CA ALA A 463 -0.83 6.92 -17.61
C ALA A 463 0.10 5.77 -18.02
N LYS A 464 1.04 5.42 -17.15
CA LYS A 464 1.88 4.24 -17.34
C LYS A 464 1.48 3.16 -16.34
N VAL A 465 1.20 1.95 -16.79
CA VAL A 465 1.00 0.81 -15.88
C VAL A 465 2.37 0.43 -15.32
N VAL A 466 2.63 0.79 -14.07
CA VAL A 466 3.91 0.51 -13.42
C VAL A 466 3.93 -0.84 -12.73
N GLY A 467 2.80 -1.55 -12.63
CA GLY A 467 2.72 -2.88 -12.06
C GLY A 467 1.36 -3.15 -11.43
N GLN A 468 1.36 -3.92 -10.36
CA GLN A 468 0.15 -4.27 -9.62
C GLN A 468 0.34 -3.97 -8.13
N ALA A 469 -0.66 -3.43 -7.45
CA ALA A 469 -0.64 -3.22 -5.99
C ALA A 469 -0.92 -4.52 -5.21
N LEU A 470 -1.67 -5.43 -5.85
CA LEU A 470 -1.94 -6.82 -5.46
C LEU A 470 -2.16 -7.62 -6.76
N PRO A 471 -2.01 -8.96 -6.76
CA PRO A 471 -2.32 -9.77 -7.94
C PRO A 471 -3.69 -9.43 -8.55
N GLY A 472 -3.70 -8.93 -9.78
CA GLY A 472 -4.91 -8.49 -10.48
C GLY A 472 -5.46 -7.11 -10.07
N VAL A 473 -4.71 -6.29 -9.34
CA VAL A 473 -5.06 -4.90 -8.98
C VAL A 473 -4.04 -3.95 -9.63
N PRO A 474 -4.33 -3.36 -10.80
CA PRO A 474 -3.36 -2.60 -11.57
C PRO A 474 -3.01 -1.27 -10.90
N LEU A 475 -1.76 -0.89 -11.09
CA LEU A 475 -1.16 0.31 -10.54
C LEU A 475 -0.64 1.17 -11.69
N TRP A 476 -1.25 2.34 -11.82
CA TRP A 476 -0.91 3.33 -12.83
C TRP A 476 -0.06 4.44 -12.21
N GLN A 477 0.81 5.04 -12.99
CA GLN A 477 1.46 6.30 -12.67
C GLN A 477 0.88 7.37 -13.61
N LEU A 478 0.23 8.38 -13.05
CA LEU A 478 -0.46 9.41 -13.83
C LEU A 478 0.53 10.27 -14.63
N GLY A 479 0.16 10.63 -15.85
CA GLY A 479 0.97 11.46 -16.74
C GLY A 479 1.15 12.91 -16.27
N PRO A 480 2.12 13.64 -16.86
CA PRO A 480 2.41 15.05 -16.55
C PRO A 480 1.23 16.01 -16.75
N GLU A 481 0.27 15.63 -17.58
CA GLU A 481 -0.92 16.41 -17.93
C GLU A 481 -2.10 16.21 -16.97
N SER A 482 -2.03 15.22 -16.08
CA SER A 482 -3.05 15.00 -15.05
C SER A 482 -3.01 16.10 -13.97
N ARG A 483 -4.09 16.25 -13.19
CA ARG A 483 -4.12 17.15 -12.03
C ARG A 483 -3.08 16.82 -10.96
N HIS A 484 -2.66 15.56 -10.88
CA HIS A 484 -1.69 15.08 -9.91
C HIS A 484 -0.57 14.28 -10.59
N PRO A 485 0.34 14.96 -11.33
CA PRO A 485 1.39 14.32 -12.12
C PRO A 485 2.24 13.34 -11.32
N GLY A 486 2.40 12.12 -11.82
CA GLY A 486 3.22 11.08 -11.22
C GLY A 486 2.63 10.43 -9.96
N VAL A 487 1.44 10.86 -9.49
CA VAL A 487 0.79 10.20 -8.36
C VAL A 487 0.38 8.78 -8.75
N PRO A 488 0.66 7.77 -7.91
CA PRO A 488 0.21 6.41 -8.15
C PRO A 488 -1.32 6.30 -8.04
N TYR A 489 -1.93 5.72 -9.06
CA TYR A 489 -3.36 5.49 -9.17
C TYR A 489 -3.64 3.98 -9.19
N ILE A 490 -4.22 3.48 -8.11
CA ILE A 490 -4.58 2.08 -7.92
C ILE A 490 -6.02 1.88 -8.39
N VAL A 491 -6.17 1.16 -9.49
CA VAL A 491 -7.48 0.77 -10.01
C VAL A 491 -7.86 -0.54 -9.34
N PHE A 492 -8.82 -0.52 -8.42
CA PHE A 492 -9.22 -1.72 -7.67
C PHE A 492 -10.47 -2.37 -8.31
N PRO A 493 -10.34 -3.51 -9.01
CA PRO A 493 -11.46 -4.13 -9.70
C PRO A 493 -12.48 -4.70 -8.71
N GLY A 494 -13.76 -4.67 -9.08
CA GLY A 494 -14.83 -5.13 -8.19
C GLY A 494 -14.81 -6.62 -7.85
N ASN A 495 -14.35 -7.43 -8.78
CA ASN A 495 -14.34 -8.89 -8.72
C ASN A 495 -13.04 -9.48 -8.15
N VAL A 496 -12.00 -8.69 -7.92
CA VAL A 496 -10.68 -9.19 -7.50
C VAL A 496 -10.53 -9.28 -5.98
N GLY A 497 -9.76 -10.26 -5.54
CA GLY A 497 -9.35 -10.46 -4.14
C GLY A 497 -10.41 -11.11 -3.27
N ASP A 498 -10.01 -11.55 -2.08
CA ASP A 498 -10.91 -12.04 -1.03
C ASP A 498 -11.49 -10.87 -0.21
N SER A 499 -12.11 -11.15 0.94
CA SER A 499 -12.63 -10.09 1.81
C SER A 499 -11.54 -9.19 2.43
N LYS A 500 -10.28 -9.63 2.48
CA LYS A 500 -9.17 -8.89 3.10
C LYS A 500 -8.38 -8.05 2.09
N ALA A 501 -8.48 -8.34 0.79
CA ALA A 501 -7.66 -7.72 -0.24
C ALA A 501 -7.64 -6.17 -0.22
N LEU A 502 -8.79 -5.50 0.00
CA LEU A 502 -8.80 -4.03 0.08
C LEU A 502 -8.02 -3.53 1.31
N ALA A 503 -8.23 -4.16 2.45
CA ALA A 503 -7.56 -3.86 3.70
C ALA A 503 -6.04 -4.07 3.60
N GLU A 504 -5.62 -5.12 2.90
CA GLU A 504 -4.22 -5.41 2.61
C GLU A 504 -3.56 -4.33 1.74
N VAL A 505 -4.22 -3.85 0.66
CA VAL A 505 -3.68 -2.73 -0.13
C VAL A 505 -3.58 -1.48 0.74
N VAL A 506 -4.65 -1.13 1.45
CA VAL A 506 -4.67 0.07 2.31
C VAL A 506 -3.57 0.00 3.36
N GLN A 507 -3.35 -1.15 4.00
CA GLN A 507 -2.28 -1.32 5.00
C GLN A 507 -0.88 -1.24 4.38
N ARG A 508 -0.65 -1.91 3.24
CA ARG A 508 0.66 -1.89 2.55
C ARG A 508 1.02 -0.51 2.01
N TRP A 509 0.01 0.29 1.66
CA TRP A 509 0.17 1.62 1.10
C TRP A 509 0.01 2.73 2.14
N SER A 510 -0.51 2.44 3.33
CA SER A 510 -0.51 3.38 4.46
C SER A 510 0.91 3.72 4.90
N ARG A 511 1.09 4.92 5.47
CA ARG A 511 2.38 5.28 6.06
C ARG A 511 2.68 4.32 7.22
N PRO A 512 3.95 3.95 7.44
CA PRO A 512 4.32 3.40 8.73
C PRO A 512 4.01 4.46 9.81
N VAL A 513 3.60 3.99 10.98
CA VAL A 513 3.29 4.83 12.14
C VAL A 513 4.46 5.74 12.50
N ARG A 514 5.70 5.24 12.37
CA ARG A 514 6.95 5.98 12.55
C ARG A 514 7.87 5.83 11.34
N LEU A 515 8.71 6.83 11.12
CA LEU A 515 9.74 6.80 10.06
C LEU A 515 10.74 5.66 10.28
N SER A 516 11.03 5.29 11.53
CA SER A 516 11.92 4.18 11.88
C SER A 516 11.63 3.64 13.29
N SER A 517 12.01 2.39 13.55
CA SER A 517 12.07 1.80 14.89
C SER A 517 13.39 2.12 15.61
N THR A 518 13.45 1.96 16.94
CA THR A 518 14.73 2.15 17.68
C THR A 518 15.79 1.16 17.20
N LYS A 519 15.38 -0.05 16.82
CA LYS A 519 16.27 -1.06 16.25
C LYS A 519 16.90 -0.62 14.93
N GLU A 520 16.13 0.00 14.04
CA GLU A 520 16.64 0.54 12.77
C GLU A 520 17.57 1.72 12.99
N LEU A 521 17.24 2.62 13.94
CA LEU A 521 18.11 3.74 14.30
C LEU A 521 19.50 3.26 14.75
N LEU A 522 19.55 2.27 15.65
CA LEU A 522 20.82 1.75 16.15
C LEU A 522 21.55 0.91 15.09
N ALA A 523 20.84 0.17 14.23
CA ALA A 523 21.44 -0.54 13.12
C ALA A 523 22.11 0.41 12.10
N ASN A 524 21.47 1.55 11.80
CA ASN A 524 22.05 2.58 10.94
C ASN A 524 23.28 3.20 11.60
N ALA A 525 23.18 3.57 12.88
CA ALA A 525 24.29 4.08 13.67
C ALA A 525 25.49 3.13 13.71
N GLU A 526 25.25 1.82 13.85
CA GLU A 526 26.30 0.79 13.78
C GLU A 526 26.97 0.73 12.41
N LYS A 527 26.18 0.73 11.35
CA LYS A 527 26.66 0.65 9.97
C LYS A 527 27.49 1.87 9.58
N GLU A 528 27.05 3.06 9.96
CA GLU A 528 27.65 4.35 9.55
C GLU A 528 28.66 4.91 10.57
N GLY A 529 28.82 4.26 11.72
CA GLY A 529 29.83 4.59 12.73
C GLY A 529 29.55 5.88 13.52
N TYR A 530 28.29 6.12 13.91
CA TYR A 530 27.90 7.25 14.77
C TYR A 530 27.09 6.78 15.99
N ALA A 531 26.68 7.70 16.86
CA ALA A 531 25.77 7.40 17.97
C ALA A 531 24.53 8.30 17.98
N VAL A 532 23.39 7.77 18.42
CA VAL A 532 22.13 8.50 18.55
C VAL A 532 21.99 9.05 19.96
N GLY A 533 21.63 10.33 20.08
CA GLY A 533 21.31 10.94 21.38
C GLY A 533 19.91 10.58 21.85
N ALA A 534 19.80 10.12 23.10
CA ALA A 534 18.54 9.94 23.80
C ALA A 534 18.38 11.03 24.87
N PHE A 535 17.40 11.91 24.67
CA PHE A 535 17.26 13.16 25.40
C PHE A 535 16.04 13.11 26.31
N ASN A 536 16.25 13.31 27.62
CA ASN A 536 15.14 13.35 28.56
C ASN A 536 14.26 14.58 28.33
N VAL A 537 12.95 14.37 28.22
CA VAL A 537 11.95 15.43 28.06
C VAL A 537 10.91 15.38 29.18
N TYR A 538 10.58 16.54 29.72
CA TYR A 538 9.77 16.68 30.95
C TYR A 538 8.40 17.34 30.71
N ASN A 539 8.22 17.95 29.55
CA ASN A 539 7.03 18.70 29.13
C ASN A 539 7.03 18.85 27.60
N LEU A 540 6.01 19.52 27.06
CA LEU A 540 5.87 19.75 25.62
C LEU A 540 7.03 20.57 25.05
N GLU A 541 7.52 21.57 25.78
CA GLU A 541 8.64 22.42 25.35
C GLU A 541 9.92 21.60 25.16
N GLY A 542 10.19 20.62 26.03
CA GLY A 542 11.31 19.71 25.87
C GLY A 542 11.14 18.78 24.66
N VAL A 543 9.92 18.29 24.42
CA VAL A 543 9.61 17.50 23.21
C VAL A 543 9.87 18.32 21.95
N GLU A 544 9.34 19.54 21.88
CA GLU A 544 9.55 20.45 20.75
C GLU A 544 11.04 20.82 20.58
N ALA A 545 11.79 21.01 21.67
CA ALA A 545 13.22 21.32 21.61
C ALA A 545 14.00 20.21 20.90
N VAL A 546 13.74 18.95 21.25
CA VAL A 546 14.44 17.80 20.67
C VAL A 546 14.02 17.59 19.20
N VAL A 547 12.72 17.64 18.90
CA VAL A 547 12.21 17.45 17.53
C VAL A 547 12.73 18.55 16.61
N THR A 548 12.63 19.81 17.02
CA THR A 548 13.09 20.94 16.20
C THR A 548 14.60 20.88 15.97
N ALA A 549 15.39 20.52 16.99
CA ALA A 549 16.84 20.32 16.83
C ALA A 549 17.15 19.19 15.84
N ALA A 550 16.45 18.06 15.94
CA ALA A 550 16.63 16.91 15.07
C ALA A 550 16.32 17.25 13.61
N GLU A 551 15.23 17.97 13.35
CA GLU A 551 14.84 18.39 12.01
C GLU A 551 15.82 19.40 11.41
N GLU A 552 16.28 20.38 12.19
CA GLU A 552 17.26 21.38 11.73
C GLU A 552 18.63 20.75 11.41
N GLU A 553 19.07 19.79 12.23
CA GLU A 553 20.35 19.10 12.02
C GLU A 553 20.26 17.90 11.09
N GLN A 554 19.07 17.59 10.57
CA GLN A 554 18.81 16.36 9.80
C GLN A 554 19.38 15.12 10.52
N SER A 555 19.09 15.00 11.81
CA SER A 555 19.66 13.98 12.71
C SER A 555 18.55 13.04 13.23
N PRO A 556 18.83 11.74 13.38
CA PRO A 556 17.98 10.89 14.20
C PRO A 556 18.06 11.29 15.68
N ALA A 557 16.99 11.02 16.45
CA ALA A 557 16.92 11.31 17.88
C ALA A 557 16.01 10.34 18.64
N ILE A 558 16.21 10.24 19.96
CA ILE A 558 15.33 9.47 20.85
C ILE A 558 14.76 10.41 21.91
N LEU A 559 13.42 10.53 21.97
CA LEU A 559 12.69 11.19 23.04
C LEU A 559 12.61 10.26 24.25
N GLN A 560 13.22 10.63 25.37
CA GLN A 560 13.36 9.75 26.53
C GLN A 560 12.48 10.18 27.70
N GLN A 561 11.74 9.23 28.28
CA GLN A 561 10.95 9.39 29.51
C GLN A 561 11.61 8.63 30.66
N HIS A 562 11.73 9.26 31.84
CA HIS A 562 12.36 8.64 33.02
C HIS A 562 11.37 8.51 34.20
N PRO A 563 11.37 7.36 34.92
CA PRO A 563 10.39 7.04 35.96
C PRO A 563 10.73 7.55 37.37
N LYS A 564 11.97 7.38 37.86
CA LYS A 564 12.26 7.53 39.32
C LYS A 564 12.37 8.97 39.85
N GLY A 565 11.78 9.15 41.04
CA GLY A 565 12.27 9.98 42.13
C GLY A 565 12.35 9.15 43.42
N TYR A 566 13.37 9.37 44.26
CA TYR A 566 13.35 8.88 45.64
C TYR A 566 12.56 9.86 46.51
N CYS A 567 11.46 9.40 47.11
CA CYS A 567 10.83 10.02 48.26
C CYS A 567 10.86 8.98 49.39
N LEU A 568 11.72 9.18 50.39
CA LEU A 568 11.68 8.43 51.64
C LEU A 568 10.86 9.23 52.66
N THR A 569 9.84 8.56 53.18
CA THR A 569 8.82 9.02 54.12
C THR A 569 9.36 9.53 55.46
N SER A 570 8.76 10.59 56.04
CA SER A 570 8.05 10.45 57.32
C SER A 570 7.25 11.70 57.68
N VAL A 571 5.94 11.51 57.83
CA VAL A 571 5.09 12.37 58.64
C VAL A 571 5.51 12.14 60.09
N THR A 572 6.39 12.98 60.63
CA THR A 572 6.35 13.35 62.05
C THR A 572 6.47 14.86 62.16
N ARG A 573 5.36 15.48 62.59
CA ARG A 573 5.31 16.88 62.97
C ARG A 573 6.29 17.13 64.12
N ARG A 574 7.38 17.87 63.88
CA ARG A 574 7.95 18.80 64.87
C ARG A 574 8.48 20.04 64.13
N PRO A 575 8.05 21.26 64.49
CA PRO A 575 8.69 22.47 64.01
C PRO A 575 10.01 22.64 64.77
N CYS A 576 11.14 22.64 64.06
CA CYS A 576 12.41 23.04 64.66
C CYS A 576 12.51 24.57 64.65
N SER A 577 12.82 25.12 65.82
CA SER A 577 12.93 26.54 66.14
C SER A 577 14.04 27.26 65.36
N THR A 578 13.77 28.53 65.07
CA THR A 578 14.68 29.64 64.74
C THR A 578 16.17 29.44 65.08
N ALA A 579 17.03 29.55 64.06
CA ALA A 579 18.43 29.92 64.23
C ALA A 579 18.57 31.46 64.30
N LEU A 580 19.53 31.93 65.09
CA LEU A 580 19.71 33.31 65.57
C LEU A 580 20.60 34.20 64.69
N ASP A 581 20.91 33.83 63.45
CA ASP A 581 21.74 34.63 62.55
C ASP A 581 21.07 34.82 61.18
N GLY A 582 20.60 36.03 60.91
CA GLY A 582 19.84 36.37 59.70
C GLY A 582 20.64 36.29 58.39
N SER A 583 21.02 35.09 57.94
CA SER A 583 21.56 34.83 56.60
C SER A 583 20.55 34.07 55.72
N PRO A 584 20.31 34.47 54.46
CA PRO A 584 19.43 33.75 53.55
C PRO A 584 20.22 32.71 52.77
N TYR A 585 20.38 31.50 53.31
CA TYR A 585 20.74 30.34 52.50
C TYR A 585 19.48 29.56 52.13
N CYS A 586 19.02 29.79 50.89
CA CYS A 586 18.02 28.95 50.25
C CYS A 586 18.73 27.68 49.76
N SER A 587 18.87 26.67 50.62
CA SER A 587 19.24 25.32 50.21
C SER A 587 18.04 24.68 49.50
N VAL A 588 17.94 24.88 48.19
CA VAL A 588 16.94 24.23 47.34
C VAL A 588 17.26 22.73 47.32
N PRO A 589 16.38 21.84 47.84
CA PRO A 589 16.56 20.41 47.68
C PRO A 589 16.45 20.11 46.18
N TRP A 590 17.44 19.41 45.62
CA TRP A 590 17.48 19.02 44.22
C TRP A 590 16.24 18.19 43.84
N ILE A 591 15.21 18.85 43.32
CA ILE A 591 14.02 18.21 42.76
C ILE A 591 14.51 17.36 41.60
N HIS A 592 14.57 16.04 41.69
CA HIS A 592 14.67 15.18 40.49
C HIS A 592 13.23 15.05 39.96
N PRO A 593 12.81 15.77 38.90
CA PRO A 593 11.43 15.65 38.44
C PRO A 593 11.31 14.30 37.73
N SER A 594 10.45 13.44 38.25
CA SER A 594 9.98 12.23 37.57
C SER A 594 9.11 12.62 36.38
N ALA A 595 9.69 12.68 35.17
CA ALA A 595 9.00 13.12 33.95
C ALA A 595 7.71 12.33 33.69
N PHE A 596 7.81 10.99 33.75
CA PHE A 596 6.67 10.11 33.50
C PHE A 596 5.59 10.23 34.58
N LYS A 597 5.97 10.39 35.86
CA LYS A 597 4.98 10.54 36.94
C LYS A 597 4.28 11.91 36.93
N GLN A 598 4.94 12.96 36.45
CA GLN A 598 4.38 14.32 36.42
C GLN A 598 3.60 14.60 35.13
N GLY A 599 4.09 14.11 33.99
CA GLY A 599 3.43 14.25 32.68
C GLY A 599 2.45 13.13 32.34
N GLY A 600 2.63 11.94 32.91
CA GLY A 600 1.78 10.77 32.72
C GLY A 600 1.64 10.30 31.26
N VAL A 601 0.59 9.52 31.01
CA VAL A 601 0.15 9.10 29.67
C VAL A 601 0.01 10.28 28.69
N PRO A 602 -0.49 11.48 29.07
CA PRO A 602 -0.55 12.63 28.15
C PRO A 602 0.82 13.04 27.58
N LEU A 603 1.87 13.10 28.39
CA LEU A 603 3.20 13.47 27.90
C LEU A 603 3.77 12.39 26.96
N VAL A 604 3.52 11.11 27.24
CA VAL A 604 3.89 10.02 26.34
C VAL A 604 3.17 10.13 25.00
N ALA A 605 1.86 10.40 25.02
CA ALA A 605 1.09 10.63 23.80
C ALA A 605 1.63 11.83 23.01
N CYS A 606 2.07 12.91 23.68
CA CYS A 606 2.75 14.03 23.03
C CYS A 606 4.08 13.60 22.38
N CYS A 607 4.90 12.81 23.08
CA CYS A 607 6.17 12.32 22.53
C CYS A 607 5.95 11.46 21.29
N ILE A 608 4.99 10.52 21.36
CA ILE A 608 4.64 9.65 20.23
C ILE A 608 4.13 10.49 19.06
N SER A 609 3.15 11.36 19.30
CA SER A 609 2.58 12.23 18.27
C SER A 609 3.63 13.13 17.61
N ALA A 610 4.60 13.64 18.39
CA ALA A 610 5.68 14.45 17.86
C ALA A 610 6.69 13.62 17.05
N ALA A 611 7.03 12.41 17.50
CA ALA A 611 7.88 11.48 16.76
C ALA A 611 7.24 11.03 15.42
N GLU A 612 5.94 10.75 15.41
CA GLU A 612 5.19 10.38 14.19
C GLU A 612 5.10 11.53 13.17
N GLN A 613 5.11 12.79 13.64
CA GLN A 613 5.01 13.98 12.79
C GLN A 613 6.36 14.53 12.33
N ALA A 614 7.45 14.12 12.97
CA ALA A 614 8.79 14.58 12.65
C ALA A 614 9.17 14.24 11.20
N SER A 615 9.91 15.14 10.57
CA SER A 615 10.46 14.95 9.22
C SER A 615 11.76 14.14 9.18
N VAL A 616 12.28 13.76 10.35
CA VAL A 616 13.48 12.94 10.54
C VAL A 616 13.17 11.75 11.47
N PRO A 617 13.96 10.65 11.44
CA PRO A 617 13.75 9.50 12.31
C PRO A 617 13.81 9.84 13.81
N ILE A 618 12.66 9.80 14.50
CA ILE A 618 12.58 9.99 15.96
C ILE A 618 11.85 8.81 16.59
N THR A 619 12.38 8.30 17.70
CA THR A 619 11.74 7.23 18.49
C THR A 619 11.48 7.67 19.93
N VAL A 620 10.65 6.93 20.65
CA VAL A 620 10.31 7.20 22.05
C VAL A 620 10.80 6.04 22.93
N HIS A 621 11.60 6.35 23.95
CA HIS A 621 12.23 5.39 24.85
C HIS A 621 11.77 5.58 26.29
N PHE A 622 11.45 4.48 26.96
CA PHE A 622 11.23 4.46 28.41
C PHE A 622 12.50 4.02 29.13
N ASP A 623 13.06 4.91 29.93
CA ASP A 623 14.35 4.76 30.61
C ASP A 623 14.18 4.19 32.03
N HIS A 624 15.18 3.50 32.59
CA HIS A 624 15.23 3.08 34.00
C HIS A 624 13.98 2.41 34.61
N GLY A 625 13.30 1.54 33.86
CA GLY A 625 12.16 0.79 34.36
C GLY A 625 12.56 -0.21 35.45
N ASN A 626 12.09 0.04 36.68
CA ASN A 626 12.60 -0.61 37.89
C ASN A 626 11.59 -1.53 38.58
N SER A 627 10.32 -1.47 38.18
CA SER A 627 9.26 -2.34 38.71
C SER A 627 8.54 -3.07 37.59
N LYS A 628 8.10 -4.29 37.89
CA LYS A 628 7.44 -5.16 36.92
C LYS A 628 6.13 -4.57 36.43
N GLU A 629 5.37 -4.00 37.36
CA GLU A 629 4.06 -3.40 37.12
C GLU A 629 4.19 -2.21 36.15
N GLU A 630 5.17 -1.33 36.38
CA GLU A 630 5.46 -0.18 35.52
C GLU A 630 5.88 -0.61 34.11
N LEU A 631 6.81 -1.57 34.00
CA LEU A 631 7.24 -2.07 32.70
C LEU A 631 6.08 -2.70 31.92
N VAL A 632 5.22 -3.50 32.57
CA VAL A 632 4.05 -4.11 31.92
C VAL A 632 3.06 -3.04 31.45
N GLU A 633 2.85 -1.98 32.22
CA GLU A 633 2.00 -0.85 31.80
C GLU A 633 2.59 -0.13 30.57
N VAL A 634 3.89 0.15 30.59
CA VAL A 634 4.63 0.84 29.52
C VAL A 634 4.58 0.09 28.19
N LEU A 635 4.55 -1.24 28.20
CA LEU A 635 4.45 -2.06 26.98
C LEU A 635 3.16 -1.80 26.19
N GLU A 636 2.12 -1.23 26.81
CA GLU A 636 0.86 -0.89 26.14
C GLU A 636 0.74 0.60 25.78
N LEU A 637 1.74 1.44 26.13
CA LEU A 637 1.69 2.90 25.94
C LEU A 637 2.30 3.38 24.63
N GLY A 638 2.79 2.48 23.78
CA GLY A 638 3.32 2.82 22.45
C GLY A 638 4.75 3.36 22.46
N PHE A 639 5.61 2.92 23.38
CA PHE A 639 7.05 3.17 23.28
C PHE A 639 7.69 2.31 22.17
N ASP A 640 8.81 2.77 21.58
CA ASP A 640 9.59 1.95 20.63
C ASP A 640 10.61 1.06 21.34
N SER A 641 11.03 1.48 22.52
CA SER A 641 12.04 0.79 23.30
C SER A 641 11.88 1.05 24.79
N VAL A 642 12.36 0.10 25.58
CA VAL A 642 12.29 0.13 27.04
C VAL A 642 13.60 -0.30 27.64
N MET A 643 14.03 0.37 28.70
CA MET A 643 15.16 -0.01 29.53
C MET A 643 14.68 -0.75 30.77
N VAL A 644 15.17 -1.96 30.96
CA VAL A 644 14.99 -2.75 32.19
C VAL A 644 16.18 -2.49 33.12
N ASP A 645 15.93 -1.77 34.21
CA ASP A 645 16.93 -1.47 35.23
C ASP A 645 16.79 -2.42 36.42
N GLY A 646 17.41 -3.59 36.27
CA GLY A 646 17.55 -4.60 37.32
C GLY A 646 18.88 -4.51 38.09
N SER A 647 19.67 -3.45 37.90
CA SER A 647 21.05 -3.30 38.44
C SER A 647 21.15 -3.39 39.97
N HIS A 648 20.05 -3.10 40.67
CA HIS A 648 19.93 -3.16 42.12
C HIS A 648 19.64 -4.57 42.65
N LEU A 649 19.32 -5.53 41.77
CA LEU A 649 19.01 -6.91 42.12
C LEU A 649 20.25 -7.80 41.99
N PRO A 650 20.33 -8.92 42.74
CA PRO A 650 21.32 -9.96 42.47
C PRO A 650 21.25 -10.43 41.02
N LEU A 651 22.39 -10.71 40.38
CA LEU A 651 22.51 -11.04 38.95
C LEU A 651 21.45 -12.04 38.45
N LYS A 652 21.25 -13.16 39.17
CA LYS A 652 20.26 -14.19 38.79
C LYS A 652 18.82 -13.66 38.77
N GLN A 653 18.48 -12.76 39.70
CA GLN A 653 17.17 -12.13 39.76
C GLN A 653 17.03 -11.08 38.65
N ASN A 654 18.05 -10.26 38.40
CA ASN A 654 18.09 -9.33 37.26
C ASN A 654 17.88 -10.09 35.94
N THR A 655 18.61 -11.18 35.72
CA THR A 655 18.53 -12.01 34.51
C THR A 655 17.12 -12.57 34.29
N THR A 656 16.53 -13.15 35.34
CA THR A 656 15.16 -13.70 35.26
C THR A 656 14.12 -12.61 34.97
N TYR A 657 14.26 -11.47 35.62
CA TYR A 657 13.37 -10.32 35.48
C TYR A 657 13.46 -9.71 34.08
N THR A 658 14.68 -9.47 33.60
CA THR A 658 14.96 -8.91 32.28
C THR A 658 14.48 -9.85 31.17
N ARG A 659 14.76 -11.16 31.25
CA ARG A 659 14.23 -12.16 30.29
C ARG A 659 12.70 -12.08 30.14
N TYR A 660 12.00 -11.98 31.27
CA TYR A 660 10.55 -11.92 31.27
C TYR A 660 10.03 -10.68 30.53
N ILE A 661 10.59 -9.50 30.81
CA ILE A 661 10.20 -8.26 30.14
C ILE A 661 10.63 -8.24 28.67
N SER A 662 11.84 -8.71 28.34
CA SER A 662 12.31 -8.84 26.95
C SER A 662 11.35 -9.65 26.09
N SER A 663 10.90 -10.80 26.59
CA SER A 663 9.95 -11.65 25.89
C SER A 663 8.63 -10.93 25.58
N LEU A 664 8.11 -10.15 26.54
CA LEU A 664 6.87 -9.39 26.36
C LEU A 664 7.05 -8.21 25.38
N ALA A 665 8.16 -7.48 25.50
CA ALA A 665 8.50 -6.34 24.65
C ALA A 665 8.69 -6.76 23.19
N HIS A 666 9.38 -7.88 22.95
CA HIS A 666 9.61 -8.42 21.60
C HIS A 666 8.32 -8.84 20.91
N MET A 667 7.33 -9.38 21.63
CA MET A 667 6.00 -9.67 21.06
C MET A 667 5.28 -8.41 20.56
N LYS A 668 5.66 -7.24 21.06
CA LYS A 668 5.15 -5.92 20.64
C LYS A 668 6.08 -5.23 19.64
N GLY A 669 7.18 -5.86 19.24
CA GLY A 669 8.18 -5.29 18.34
C GLY A 669 9.03 -4.18 18.97
N MET A 670 9.09 -4.09 20.29
CA MET A 670 9.89 -3.10 21.02
C MET A 670 11.33 -3.58 21.23
N LEU A 671 12.29 -2.66 21.17
CA LEU A 671 13.69 -2.92 21.52
C LEU A 671 13.88 -2.91 23.04
N VAL A 672 14.66 -3.85 23.58
CA VAL A 672 14.97 -3.90 25.01
C VAL A 672 16.42 -3.53 25.29
N GLU A 673 16.57 -2.48 26.08
CA GLU A 673 17.82 -2.10 26.72
C GLU A 673 17.86 -2.65 28.14
N ALA A 674 19.03 -3.07 28.63
CA ALA A 674 19.17 -3.49 30.01
C ALA A 674 20.51 -3.07 30.61
N GLU A 675 20.55 -2.98 31.94
CA GLU A 675 21.74 -2.65 32.72
C GLU A 675 22.12 -3.83 33.63
N LEU A 676 23.41 -4.20 33.58
CA LEU A 676 23.97 -5.28 34.40
C LEU A 676 24.57 -4.77 35.73
N GLY A 677 25.28 -3.64 35.67
CA GLY A 677 26.02 -3.03 36.79
C GLY A 677 25.32 -1.81 37.38
N ARG A 678 25.88 -1.19 38.41
CA ARG A 678 25.27 -0.03 39.11
C ARG A 678 26.02 1.26 38.78
N LEU A 679 25.35 2.22 38.14
CA LEU A 679 25.91 3.57 37.91
C LEU A 679 25.99 4.40 39.21
N SER A 680 27.08 5.15 39.40
CA SER A 680 27.26 6.04 40.55
C SER A 680 26.64 7.43 40.32
N GLY A 681 25.87 7.92 41.31
CA GLY A 681 25.43 9.31 41.44
C GLY A 681 26.12 10.01 42.61
N SER A 682 26.14 11.35 42.60
CA SER A 682 27.02 12.22 43.40
C SER A 682 26.92 12.07 44.93
N GLU A 683 28.12 12.11 45.54
CA GLU A 683 28.50 11.89 46.95
C GLU A 683 28.73 10.41 47.27
N ASP A 684 30.00 9.97 47.25
CA ASP A 684 30.51 8.95 48.16
C ASP A 684 32.06 8.86 48.06
N ASP A 685 32.73 8.95 49.21
CA ASP A 685 34.14 8.57 49.42
C ASP A 685 34.27 7.04 49.29
N LEU A 686 34.29 6.51 48.06
CA LEU A 686 34.32 5.08 47.78
C LEU A 686 35.74 4.51 47.81
N THR A 687 35.87 3.27 48.27
CA THR A 687 37.14 2.51 48.16
C THR A 687 37.37 2.05 46.71
N ILE A 688 38.63 1.69 46.36
CA ILE A 688 38.95 1.16 45.02
C ILE A 688 38.14 -0.12 44.73
N GLU A 689 37.87 -0.93 45.75
CA GLU A 689 37.07 -2.16 45.64
C GLU A 689 35.60 -1.85 45.30
N ASP A 690 35.01 -0.80 45.90
CA ASP A 690 33.63 -0.37 45.59
C ASP A 690 33.49 0.24 44.20
N TYR A 691 34.58 0.79 43.63
CA TYR A 691 34.62 1.34 42.28
C TYR A 691 34.72 0.23 41.23
N GLU A 692 35.65 -0.72 41.40
CA GLU A 692 35.80 -1.86 40.49
C GLU A 692 34.56 -2.78 40.51
N ALA A 693 33.91 -2.96 41.67
CA ALA A 693 32.67 -3.72 41.78
C ALA A 693 31.47 -3.11 41.02
N ARG A 694 31.57 -1.86 40.55
CA ARG A 694 30.53 -1.19 39.76
C ARG A 694 30.73 -1.31 38.27
N LEU A 695 31.91 -1.73 37.81
CA LEU A 695 32.20 -1.91 36.39
C LEU A 695 31.45 -3.12 35.82
N THR A 696 31.06 -3.04 34.56
CA THR A 696 30.38 -4.14 33.86
C THR A 696 31.36 -5.29 33.63
N ASP A 697 31.06 -6.46 34.20
CA ASP A 697 31.87 -7.66 34.03
C ASP A 697 31.58 -8.34 32.68
N VAL A 698 32.64 -8.58 31.89
CA VAL A 698 32.54 -9.18 30.53
C VAL A 698 32.01 -10.61 30.57
N ASN A 699 32.40 -11.43 31.57
CA ASN A 699 31.96 -12.82 31.65
C ASN A 699 30.48 -12.91 32.03
N GLN A 700 30.05 -12.11 33.01
CA GLN A 700 28.64 -12.03 33.40
C GLN A 700 27.78 -11.48 32.26
N THR A 701 28.32 -10.55 31.47
CA THR A 701 27.64 -9.97 30.30
C THR A 701 27.32 -11.04 29.26
N ALA A 702 28.25 -11.97 28.99
CA ALA A 702 28.03 -13.01 27.99
C ALA A 702 26.84 -13.91 28.34
N GLU A 703 26.79 -14.38 29.60
CA GLU A 703 25.68 -15.17 30.13
C GLU A 703 24.39 -14.36 30.16
N PHE A 704 24.45 -13.10 30.60
CA PHE A 704 23.29 -12.23 30.69
C PHE A 704 22.62 -11.98 29.33
N ILE A 705 23.39 -11.72 28.27
CA ILE A 705 22.83 -11.52 26.92
C ILE A 705 22.13 -12.79 26.42
N ASP A 706 22.80 -13.93 26.52
CA ASP A 706 22.25 -15.21 26.04
C ASP A 706 20.97 -15.60 26.79
N GLU A 707 20.94 -15.31 28.09
CA GLU A 707 19.81 -15.63 28.93
C GLU A 707 18.64 -14.66 28.79
N THR A 708 18.87 -13.38 28.52
CA THR A 708 17.82 -12.34 28.52
C THR A 708 17.29 -12.01 27.15
N GLY A 709 18.09 -12.19 26.10
CA GLY A 709 17.74 -11.79 24.73
C GLY A 709 17.60 -10.29 24.55
N ILE A 710 18.29 -9.46 25.35
CA ILE A 710 18.28 -8.00 25.18
C ILE A 710 18.87 -7.58 23.83
N ASP A 711 18.49 -6.41 23.34
CA ASP A 711 18.99 -5.85 22.08
C ASP A 711 20.09 -4.79 22.30
N ALA A 712 20.11 -4.18 23.48
CA ALA A 712 21.07 -3.14 23.84
C ALA A 712 21.52 -3.27 25.31
N LEU A 713 22.81 -3.04 25.55
CA LEU A 713 23.41 -3.13 26.89
C LEU A 713 23.91 -1.75 27.32
N ALA A 714 23.36 -1.24 28.42
CA ALA A 714 23.89 -0.08 29.13
C ALA A 714 25.12 -0.51 29.94
N VAL A 715 26.30 0.01 29.57
CA VAL A 715 27.57 -0.35 30.20
C VAL A 715 28.01 0.68 31.24
N CYS A 716 28.66 0.17 32.29
CA CYS A 716 29.35 0.96 33.30
C CYS A 716 30.85 0.71 33.16
N ILE A 717 31.56 1.68 32.60
CA ILE A 717 33.02 1.64 32.37
C ILE A 717 33.75 2.75 33.15
N GLY A 718 33.11 3.29 34.19
CA GLY A 718 33.56 4.47 34.95
C GLY A 718 32.80 5.76 34.66
N ASN A 719 31.74 5.69 33.83
CA ASN A 719 30.80 6.77 33.57
C ASN A 719 29.87 7.03 34.78
N VAL A 720 29.46 8.29 34.97
CA VAL A 720 28.67 8.71 36.14
C VAL A 720 27.42 9.49 35.78
N HIS A 721 26.40 9.41 36.64
CA HIS A 721 25.22 10.27 36.55
C HIS A 721 25.48 11.60 37.22
N GLY A 722 25.71 12.65 36.42
CA GLY A 722 25.88 14.03 36.91
C GLY A 722 27.26 14.59 36.62
N LYS A 723 27.87 15.24 37.62
CA LYS A 723 29.19 15.88 37.45
C LYS A 723 30.30 14.88 37.74
N TYR A 724 31.27 14.80 36.82
CA TYR A 724 32.52 14.08 37.07
C TYR A 724 33.32 14.72 38.22
N PRO A 725 34.15 13.93 38.93
CA PRO A 725 35.07 14.44 39.95
C PRO A 725 36.01 15.52 39.39
N THR A 726 36.63 16.31 40.27
CA THR A 726 37.59 17.35 39.89
C THR A 726 38.83 16.79 39.17
N THR A 727 39.13 15.51 39.36
CA THR A 727 40.19 14.77 38.65
C THR A 727 39.83 14.46 37.19
N GLY A 728 38.60 14.71 36.77
CA GLY A 728 38.10 14.40 35.43
C GLY A 728 37.49 12.99 35.30
N PRO A 729 36.90 12.67 34.14
CA PRO A 729 36.36 11.33 33.86
C PRO A 729 37.50 10.30 33.74
N ASN A 730 37.27 9.11 34.28
CA ASN A 730 38.18 7.98 34.17
C ASN A 730 37.40 6.79 33.57
N LEU A 731 37.36 6.72 32.23
CA LEU A 731 36.68 5.64 31.53
C LEU A 731 37.67 4.53 31.15
N ARG A 732 37.32 3.28 31.43
CA ARG A 732 38.07 2.08 31.04
C ARG A 732 37.77 1.73 29.58
N ILE A 733 38.49 2.38 28.66
CA ILE A 733 38.33 2.16 27.22
C ILE A 733 38.75 0.75 26.78
N ASP A 734 39.71 0.15 27.49
CA ASP A 734 40.05 -1.26 27.35
C ASP A 734 38.84 -2.17 27.60
N LEU A 735 38.13 -1.95 28.72
CA LEU A 735 36.90 -2.68 29.03
C LEU A 735 35.79 -2.45 28.00
N LEU A 736 35.64 -1.22 27.50
CA LEU A 736 34.66 -0.91 26.45
C LEU A 736 34.91 -1.71 25.17
N LYS A 737 36.18 -1.90 24.77
CA LYS A 737 36.55 -2.70 23.60
C LYS A 737 36.13 -4.15 23.78
N ASP A 738 36.43 -4.74 24.93
CA ASP A 738 36.09 -6.13 25.24
C ASP A 738 34.57 -6.34 25.25
N LEU A 739 33.82 -5.40 25.84
CA LEU A 739 32.36 -5.43 25.86
C LEU A 739 31.77 -5.26 24.45
N TYR A 740 32.32 -4.35 23.63
CA TYR A 740 31.84 -4.17 22.26
C TYR A 740 32.08 -5.40 21.39
N GLU A 741 33.25 -6.03 21.48
CA GLU A 741 33.53 -7.26 20.74
C GLU A 741 32.53 -8.38 21.11
N LEU A 742 32.28 -8.56 22.40
CA LEU A 742 31.28 -9.51 22.89
C LEU A 742 29.87 -9.20 22.39
N CYS A 743 29.42 -7.96 22.56
CA CYS A 743 28.09 -7.51 22.18
C CYS A 743 27.86 -7.60 20.66
N SER A 744 28.84 -7.16 19.85
CA SER A 744 28.76 -7.19 18.39
C SER A 744 28.63 -8.62 17.85
N ASN A 745 29.38 -9.57 18.41
CA ASN A 745 29.28 -10.99 18.06
C ASN A 745 27.90 -11.60 18.38
N LYS A 746 27.16 -11.00 19.30
CA LYS A 746 25.81 -11.43 19.72
C LYS A 746 24.69 -10.54 19.14
N GLY A 747 25.03 -9.53 18.33
CA GLY A 747 24.05 -8.61 17.74
C GLY A 747 23.42 -7.64 18.74
N VAL A 748 24.11 -7.31 19.83
CA VAL A 748 23.67 -6.37 20.88
C VAL A 748 24.39 -5.03 20.73
N TYR A 749 23.67 -3.91 20.86
CA TYR A 749 24.25 -2.57 20.79
C TYR A 749 24.78 -2.10 22.14
N VAL A 750 25.91 -1.38 22.15
CA VAL A 750 26.47 -0.79 23.37
C VAL A 750 25.91 0.61 23.58
N VAL A 751 25.40 0.86 24.79
CA VAL A 751 24.80 2.13 25.22
C VAL A 751 25.62 2.70 26.37
N LEU A 752 25.90 4.01 26.32
CA LEU A 752 26.58 4.71 27.40
C LEU A 752 25.66 5.74 28.06
N HIS A 753 25.39 5.53 29.33
CA HIS A 753 24.70 6.49 30.19
C HIS A 753 25.70 7.49 30.78
N GLY A 754 25.25 8.70 31.14
CA GLY A 754 26.15 9.67 31.80
C GLY A 754 27.18 10.33 30.88
N ALA A 755 26.78 10.73 29.67
CA ALA A 755 27.66 11.44 28.72
C ALA A 755 27.88 12.93 29.04
N SER A 756 27.19 13.47 30.05
CA SER A 756 27.27 14.88 30.41
C SER A 756 28.62 15.23 31.02
N GLY A 757 29.30 16.26 30.48
CA GLY A 757 30.62 16.67 30.93
C GLY A 757 31.81 15.83 30.43
N LEU A 758 31.59 14.84 29.54
CA LEU A 758 32.69 14.12 28.89
C LEU A 758 33.40 15.01 27.86
N PRO A 759 34.76 15.02 27.82
CA PRO A 759 35.53 15.67 26.77
C PRO A 759 35.17 15.15 25.38
N LYS A 760 35.20 16.03 24.37
CA LYS A 760 34.82 15.67 22.99
C LYS A 760 35.61 14.49 22.42
N GLU A 761 36.90 14.43 22.71
CA GLU A 761 37.77 13.36 22.23
C GLU A 761 37.41 12.00 22.85
N LEU A 762 37.02 11.99 24.13
CA LEU A 762 36.60 10.77 24.81
C LEU A 762 35.25 10.26 24.29
N VAL A 763 34.33 11.17 23.96
CA VAL A 763 33.05 10.80 23.31
C VAL A 763 33.29 10.17 21.94
N LYS A 764 34.19 10.75 21.13
CA LYS A 764 34.57 10.16 19.83
C LYS A 764 35.22 8.79 20.02
N GLU A 765 36.11 8.65 21.00
CA GLU A 765 36.75 7.37 21.33
C GLU A 765 35.73 6.30 21.71
N CYS A 766 34.72 6.64 22.52
CA CYS A 766 33.61 5.73 22.82
C CYS A 766 32.83 5.30 21.57
N ILE A 767 32.58 6.21 20.61
CA ILE A 767 31.89 5.90 19.35
C ILE A 767 32.74 4.96 18.47
N VAL A 768 34.04 5.25 18.37
CA VAL A 768 35.00 4.38 17.65
C VAL A 768 35.01 2.98 18.27
N HIS A 769 34.82 2.88 19.58
CA HIS A 769 34.75 1.61 20.30
C HIS A 769 33.31 1.11 20.54
N GLY A 770 32.38 1.48 19.66
CA GLY A 770 31.13 0.74 19.50
C GLY A 770 29.91 1.30 20.24
N VAL A 771 30.02 2.42 20.95
CA VAL A 771 28.84 3.06 21.55
C VAL A 771 27.94 3.62 20.45
N ARG A 772 26.65 3.24 20.47
CA ARG A 772 25.62 3.66 19.50
C ARG A 772 24.48 4.49 20.06
N LYS A 773 24.36 4.56 21.38
CA LYS A 773 23.39 5.42 22.06
C LYS A 773 24.04 6.11 23.25
N PHE A 774 23.76 7.40 23.40
CA PHE A 774 24.13 8.17 24.59
C PHE A 774 22.89 8.74 25.27
N ASN A 775 22.74 8.50 26.56
CA ASN A 775 21.69 9.14 27.37
C ASN A 775 22.14 10.54 27.82
N VAL A 776 21.31 11.55 27.56
CA VAL A 776 21.59 12.97 27.83
C VAL A 776 20.47 13.57 28.66
N ASN A 777 20.76 13.83 29.94
CA ASN A 777 19.80 14.41 30.88
C ASN A 777 20.33 15.69 31.56
N THR A 778 21.48 15.60 32.22
CA THR A 778 21.96 16.66 33.13
C THR A 778 22.13 18.00 32.43
N GLU A 779 22.73 18.02 31.24
CA GLU A 779 22.98 19.27 30.50
C GLU A 779 21.70 19.89 29.93
N VAL A 780 20.81 19.10 29.33
CA VAL A 780 19.53 19.61 28.79
C VAL A 780 18.66 20.17 29.90
N ARG A 781 18.61 19.48 31.05
CA ARG A 781 17.88 19.93 32.22
C ARG A 781 18.50 21.17 32.84
N LYS A 782 19.82 21.24 32.95
CA LYS A 782 20.52 22.41 33.49
C LYS A 782 20.27 23.64 32.62
N ALA A 783 20.45 23.53 31.30
CA ALA A 783 20.20 24.64 30.38
C ALA A 783 18.74 25.13 30.46
N TYR A 784 17.79 24.20 30.58
CA TYR A 784 16.38 24.53 30.79
C TYR A 784 16.18 25.29 32.12
N MET A 785 16.67 24.77 33.24
CA MET A 785 16.50 25.37 34.56
C MET A 785 17.21 26.73 34.70
N ASP A 786 18.42 26.87 34.17
CA ASP A 786 19.19 28.12 34.22
C ASP A 786 18.43 29.26 33.53
N SER A 787 17.70 28.95 32.45
CA SER A 787 16.84 29.92 31.75
C SER A 787 15.66 30.42 32.61
N LEU A 788 15.24 29.65 33.61
CA LEU A 788 14.13 29.97 34.51
C LEU A 788 14.56 30.81 35.73
N CYS A 789 15.85 30.89 36.04
CA CYS A 789 16.35 31.52 37.27
C CYS A 789 16.30 33.06 37.29
N SER A 790 15.89 33.75 36.21
CA SER A 790 15.75 35.21 36.18
C SER A 790 14.75 35.72 35.12
N PRO A 791 13.45 35.39 35.23
CA PRO A 791 12.48 35.79 34.22
C PRO A 791 12.17 37.29 34.34
N LYS A 792 12.58 38.08 33.33
CA LYS A 792 12.20 39.50 33.18
C LYS A 792 11.11 39.72 32.12
N LYS A 793 10.53 38.64 31.59
CA LYS A 793 9.59 38.64 30.46
C LYS A 793 8.35 37.81 30.79
N ASP A 794 7.32 37.97 29.95
CA ASP A 794 6.08 37.21 30.00
C ASP A 794 6.29 35.68 29.89
N LEU A 795 5.33 34.89 30.40
CA LEU A 795 5.40 33.43 30.47
C LEU A 795 5.75 32.77 29.14
N VAL A 796 5.12 33.19 28.03
CA VAL A 796 5.38 32.60 26.71
C VAL A 796 6.83 32.79 26.28
N HIS A 797 7.40 33.97 26.59
CA HIS A 797 8.80 34.26 26.30
C HIS A 797 9.76 33.45 27.18
N VAL A 798 9.42 33.22 28.45
CA VAL A 798 10.20 32.37 29.36
C VAL A 798 10.23 30.94 28.84
N MET A 799 9.07 30.38 28.48
CA MET A 799 8.98 29.01 27.94
C MET A 799 9.71 28.87 26.61
N THR A 800 9.60 29.88 25.72
CA THR A 800 10.38 29.92 24.47
C THR A 800 11.88 29.96 24.75
N SER A 801 12.32 30.78 25.71
CA SER A 801 13.75 30.87 26.07
C SER A 801 14.28 29.56 26.64
N ALA A 802 13.48 28.87 27.46
CA ALA A 802 13.83 27.56 28.01
C ALA A 802 13.93 26.49 26.92
N LYS A 803 12.99 26.50 25.98
CA LYS A 803 13.01 25.63 24.79
C LYS A 803 14.27 25.84 23.96
N GLU A 804 14.60 27.09 23.61
CA GLU A 804 15.80 27.40 22.81
C GLU A 804 17.10 27.05 23.55
N ALA A 805 17.16 27.26 24.86
CA ALA A 805 18.32 26.87 25.67
C ALA A 805 18.54 25.35 25.67
N MET A 806 17.48 24.56 25.83
CA MET A 806 17.54 23.10 25.74
C MET A 806 17.90 22.64 24.33
N LYS A 807 17.26 23.21 23.31
CA LYS A 807 17.51 22.91 21.89
C LYS A 807 18.98 23.12 21.52
N ALA A 808 19.62 24.20 21.99
CA ALA A 808 21.03 24.47 21.74
C ALA A 808 21.96 23.34 22.23
N VAL A 809 21.67 22.77 23.41
CA VAL A 809 22.40 21.62 23.95
C VAL A 809 22.16 20.38 23.10
N VAL A 810 20.91 20.12 22.69
CA VAL A 810 20.57 18.98 21.83
C VAL A 810 21.32 19.03 20.51
N VAL A 811 21.34 20.20 19.85
CA VAL A 811 22.11 20.43 18.60
C VAL A 811 23.60 20.17 18.80
N GLU A 812 24.19 20.68 19.89
CA GLU A 812 25.60 20.43 20.21
C GLU A 812 25.88 18.92 20.34
N LYS A 813 25.01 18.18 21.04
CA LYS A 813 25.16 16.74 21.23
C LYS A 813 24.99 15.94 19.94
N MET A 814 24.02 16.27 19.09
CA MET A 814 23.86 15.60 17.79
C MET A 814 25.11 15.73 16.92
N ARG A 815 25.72 16.92 16.89
CA ARG A 815 26.98 17.16 16.19
C ARG A 815 28.13 16.40 16.84
N LEU A 816 28.19 16.39 18.17
CA LEU A 816 29.23 15.68 18.92
C LEU A 816 29.16 14.16 18.71
N PHE A 817 27.96 13.60 18.64
CA PHE A 817 27.74 12.17 18.45
C PHE A 817 27.83 11.72 16.97
N GLY A 818 28.03 12.66 16.05
CA GLY A 818 28.16 12.39 14.62
C GLY A 818 26.83 12.06 13.92
N SER A 819 25.69 12.31 14.57
CA SER A 819 24.36 12.00 14.03
C SER A 819 23.77 13.10 13.15
N ALA A 820 24.31 14.32 13.21
CA ALA A 820 23.90 15.41 12.33
C ALA A 820 24.11 15.04 10.84
N GLY A 821 23.08 15.25 10.01
CA GLY A 821 23.06 14.87 8.59
C GLY A 821 22.82 13.39 8.31
N ARG A 822 22.42 12.59 9.31
CA ARG A 822 22.22 11.13 9.20
C ARG A 822 20.75 10.68 9.26
N ALA A 823 19.78 11.56 8.97
CA ALA A 823 18.35 11.26 9.01
C ALA A 823 17.80 10.31 7.91
N CYS A 824 18.67 9.55 7.23
CA CYS A 824 18.31 8.72 6.06
C CYS A 824 17.56 7.44 6.40
#